data_AF-A0A3D8QS93-F1
#
_entry.id   AF-A0A3D8QS93-F1
#
_cell.length_a   1.000
_cell.length_b   1.000
_cell.length_c   1.000
_cell.angle_alpha   90.00
_cell.angle_beta   90.00
_cell.angle_gamma   90.00
#
_symmetry.space_group_name_H-M   'P 1'
#
loop_
_entity.id
_entity.type
_entity.pdbx_description
1 polymer ?
#
loop_
_entity_poly.entity_id
_entity_poly.type
_entity_poly.pdbx_seq_one_letter_code
_entity_poly.pdbx_strand_id
1 'polypeptide(L)'
;MASATRYYADPAEAEKFATALLTKAGLTEEDARSMAECLVLADVRGVDTHGLARLPQYLDRVSNGRVNARPNLKITEKTPVVAHLDGDNGFGFVVATRGMAEATKRAEIYGIGMVTVNHSNHFGMAATYVLQALQANMISLVFTNSAKQMPPFGGKETLLGISPFAAGAPSNNEVPYILDMAPSVVAKGKIRRAARRGESIPLGWALDADGNPTTDANVALNGSMAPIGGPKGSGIAILMDIMSGVLTGAEFGGQVGDQYKDTKPQNVGHCFIALKPDVFFSVDDFKMRMDTLVQRVHGVTPAPGFSEVLFPGEPEHRLGLQRSKEGIPYADAEKIMFAEAAKEYGVPELGLSETPLSRSSGTHDVDFCKNPTSNRISTMQRSADDTKFPQKNLTWQILNHANTHGYAVGAYNCYNTEGVMAVIRAAEQQRSAAIIQLFPWTMHFQGPEFIRYVVSAAHAATAPVAVHLDHCIKAEDVELALTLPFDSIMVDASTEDEESNIRFCKSIVERARALNITIEAEMGRIEGGEDGLPNVNMEGVMTKPEDAEAFVRQTGVHFLAPSFGNIHGGYPAGGAEEAWDLPRLGAIGKLVACQTPLVLHGTHPVSHELFQKTIACGVRKINLNRTVRDEYTRFVADNAGKLELTVLQVEGVKVYTKSIERMMGVMGSAGRY
;
A
#
# COMPACT_ATOMS: atom_id res chain seq x y z
N MET A 1 -12.51 -32.18 -39.47
CA MET A 1 -11.24 -31.43 -39.40
C MET A 1 -10.44 -32.03 -38.26
N ALA A 2 -9.20 -32.45 -38.51
CA ALA A 2 -8.34 -32.95 -37.43
C ALA A 2 -8.21 -31.87 -36.35
N SER A 3 -8.38 -32.23 -35.08
CA SER A 3 -8.12 -31.33 -33.96
C SER A 3 -6.69 -30.81 -34.08
N ALA A 4 -6.52 -29.51 -34.29
CA ALA A 4 -5.18 -28.91 -34.29
C ALA A 4 -4.53 -29.20 -32.93
N THR A 5 -3.31 -29.75 -32.95
CA THR A 5 -2.55 -30.05 -31.74
C THR A 5 -2.41 -28.79 -30.89
N ARG A 6 -2.67 -28.90 -29.59
CA ARG A 6 -2.52 -27.81 -28.62
C ARG A 6 -1.43 -28.17 -27.64
N TYR A 7 -0.67 -27.16 -27.23
CA TYR A 7 0.37 -27.30 -26.22
C TYR A 7 0.04 -26.46 -25.00
N TYR A 8 0.21 -27.00 -23.81
CA TYR A 8 -0.17 -26.38 -22.56
C TYR A 8 1.08 -25.99 -21.79
N ALA A 9 1.22 -24.69 -21.50
CA ALA A 9 2.27 -24.18 -20.64
C ALA A 9 1.74 -23.96 -19.23
N ASP A 10 2.58 -24.23 -18.23
CA ASP A 10 2.31 -23.80 -16.86
C ASP A 10 2.45 -22.28 -16.75
N PRO A 11 1.48 -21.54 -16.16
CA PRO A 11 1.60 -20.09 -16.04
C PRO A 11 2.88 -19.62 -15.34
N ALA A 12 3.32 -20.31 -14.28
CA ALA A 12 4.51 -19.91 -13.53
C ALA A 12 5.80 -20.16 -14.35
N GLU A 13 5.84 -21.24 -15.14
CA GLU A 13 6.98 -21.49 -16.04
C GLU A 13 6.97 -20.52 -17.22
N ALA A 14 5.79 -20.13 -17.71
CA ALA A 14 5.63 -19.12 -18.75
C ALA A 14 6.13 -17.74 -18.28
N GLU A 15 5.85 -17.36 -17.03
CA GLU A 15 6.37 -16.12 -16.41
C GLU A 15 7.89 -16.15 -16.28
N LYS A 16 8.47 -17.25 -15.78
CA LYS A 16 9.93 -17.42 -15.67
C LYS A 16 10.60 -17.33 -17.04
N PHE A 17 10.03 -18.00 -18.04
CA PHE A 17 10.52 -17.99 -19.41
C PHE A 17 10.55 -16.57 -20.00
N ALA A 18 9.43 -15.84 -19.89
CA ALA A 18 9.34 -14.47 -20.38
C ALA A 18 10.27 -13.52 -19.62
N THR A 19 10.37 -13.67 -18.30
CA THR A 19 11.29 -12.89 -17.45
C THR A 19 12.73 -13.08 -17.89
N ALA A 20 13.15 -14.33 -18.15
CA ALA A 20 14.50 -14.65 -18.60
C ALA A 20 14.82 -14.00 -19.96
N LEU A 21 13.89 -14.10 -20.93
CA LEU A 21 14.04 -13.46 -22.24
C LEU A 21 14.17 -11.94 -22.14
N LEU A 22 13.27 -11.29 -21.40
CA LEU A 22 13.26 -9.84 -21.23
C LEU A 22 14.51 -9.33 -20.48
N THR A 23 14.97 -10.07 -19.49
CA THR A 23 16.23 -9.76 -18.78
C THR A 23 17.43 -9.84 -19.72
N LYS A 24 17.49 -10.88 -20.58
CA LYS A 24 18.53 -11.00 -21.61
C LYS A 24 18.46 -9.90 -22.67
N ALA A 25 17.25 -9.40 -22.94
CA ALA A 25 17.03 -8.26 -23.84
C ALA A 25 17.38 -6.89 -23.21
N GLY A 26 17.80 -6.87 -21.93
CA GLY A 26 18.42 -5.70 -21.29
C GLY A 26 17.58 -5.04 -20.19
N LEU A 27 16.36 -5.51 -19.94
CA LEU A 27 15.53 -5.01 -18.83
C LEU A 27 16.16 -5.34 -17.47
N THR A 28 15.76 -4.61 -16.44
CA THR A 28 16.03 -5.06 -15.06
C THR A 28 15.21 -6.31 -14.75
N GLU A 29 15.66 -7.13 -13.80
CA GLU A 29 14.91 -8.34 -13.41
C GLU A 29 13.51 -8.01 -12.86
N GLU A 30 13.38 -6.88 -12.16
CA GLU A 30 12.10 -6.37 -11.65
C GLU A 30 11.15 -6.00 -12.78
N ASP A 31 11.61 -5.20 -13.75
CA ASP A 31 10.81 -4.77 -14.90
C ASP A 31 10.43 -5.95 -15.81
N ALA A 32 11.39 -6.86 -16.04
CA ALA A 32 11.18 -8.07 -16.82
C ALA A 32 10.09 -8.95 -16.22
N ARG A 33 10.13 -9.15 -14.89
CA ARG A 33 9.12 -9.91 -14.16
C ARG A 33 7.76 -9.23 -14.20
N SER A 34 7.68 -7.93 -13.92
CA SER A 34 6.41 -7.18 -13.98
C SER A 34 5.76 -7.27 -15.36
N MET A 35 6.56 -7.14 -16.43
CA MET A 35 6.07 -7.31 -17.79
C MET A 35 5.65 -8.75 -18.10
N ALA A 36 6.41 -9.76 -17.65
CA ALA A 36 6.06 -11.17 -17.82
C ALA A 36 4.73 -11.53 -17.15
N GLU A 37 4.52 -11.08 -15.91
CA GLU A 37 3.27 -11.24 -15.16
C GLU A 37 2.09 -10.65 -15.94
N CYS A 38 2.25 -9.45 -16.52
CA CYS A 38 1.19 -8.83 -17.32
C CYS A 38 0.82 -9.64 -18.57
N LEU A 39 1.83 -10.20 -19.27
CA LEU A 39 1.61 -10.98 -20.49
C LEU A 39 0.94 -12.32 -20.17
N VAL A 40 1.44 -13.01 -19.16
CA VAL A 40 0.87 -14.30 -18.73
C VAL A 40 -0.53 -14.11 -18.17
N LEU A 41 -0.78 -13.03 -17.42
CA LEU A 41 -2.12 -12.69 -16.94
C LEU A 41 -3.12 -12.51 -18.09
N ALA A 42 -2.71 -11.85 -19.17
CA ALA A 42 -3.54 -11.70 -20.36
C ALA A 42 -3.86 -13.07 -20.98
N ASP A 43 -2.89 -13.97 -21.08
CA ASP A 43 -3.13 -15.33 -21.58
C ASP A 43 -4.00 -16.15 -20.61
N VAL A 44 -3.78 -16.09 -19.30
CA VAL A 44 -4.63 -16.79 -18.32
C VAL A 44 -6.09 -16.34 -18.46
N ARG A 45 -6.32 -15.05 -18.65
CA ARG A 45 -7.67 -14.47 -18.84
C ARG A 45 -8.25 -14.68 -20.24
N GLY A 46 -7.51 -15.30 -21.16
CA GLY A 46 -7.95 -15.55 -22.54
C GLY A 46 -7.90 -14.35 -23.47
N VAL A 47 -7.17 -13.30 -23.08
CA VAL A 47 -6.88 -12.12 -23.90
C VAL A 47 -5.60 -12.38 -24.70
N ASP A 48 -5.55 -13.52 -25.40
CA ASP A 48 -4.38 -14.10 -26.08
C ASP A 48 -3.68 -13.11 -27.05
N THR A 49 -4.44 -12.13 -27.57
CA THR A 49 -3.92 -11.08 -28.46
C THR A 49 -2.98 -10.08 -27.76
N HIS A 50 -2.89 -10.11 -26.43
CA HIS A 50 -2.05 -9.22 -25.61
C HIS A 50 -1.10 -9.99 -24.68
N GLY A 51 -1.04 -11.33 -24.77
CA GLY A 51 -0.15 -12.18 -23.98
C GLY A 51 1.17 -12.52 -24.65
N LEU A 52 1.75 -13.69 -24.34
CA LEU A 52 3.10 -14.11 -24.73
C LEU A 52 3.32 -14.22 -26.24
N ALA A 53 2.26 -14.40 -27.03
CA ALA A 53 2.35 -14.35 -28.50
C ALA A 53 2.88 -13.00 -29.03
N ARG A 54 2.91 -11.95 -28.20
CA ARG A 54 3.51 -10.64 -28.50
C ARG A 54 4.98 -10.52 -28.13
N LEU A 55 5.53 -11.46 -27.34
CA LEU A 55 6.85 -11.34 -26.75
C LEU A 55 7.97 -11.07 -27.79
N PRO A 56 8.03 -11.76 -28.96
CA PRO A 56 9.06 -11.45 -29.95
C PRO A 56 9.01 -10.01 -30.47
N GLN A 57 7.82 -9.42 -30.57
CA GLN A 57 7.67 -8.03 -31.01
C GLN A 57 8.25 -7.06 -29.97
N TYR A 58 8.08 -7.37 -28.67
CA TYR A 58 8.69 -6.56 -27.62
C TYR A 58 10.20 -6.72 -27.56
N LEU A 59 10.70 -7.95 -27.73
CA LEU A 59 12.14 -8.25 -27.83
C LEU A 59 12.79 -7.51 -29.00
N ASP A 60 12.15 -7.51 -30.18
CA ASP A 60 12.61 -6.74 -31.35
C ASP A 60 12.61 -5.23 -31.06
N ARG A 61 11.58 -4.70 -30.41
CA ARG A 61 11.49 -3.26 -30.11
C ARG A 61 12.58 -2.79 -29.15
N VAL A 62 12.89 -3.55 -28.11
CA VAL A 62 13.93 -3.17 -27.15
C VAL A 62 15.34 -3.38 -27.72
N SER A 63 15.57 -4.49 -28.44
CA SER A 63 16.87 -4.75 -29.06
C SER A 63 17.25 -3.72 -30.13
N ASN A 64 16.26 -3.17 -30.84
CA ASN A 64 16.44 -2.08 -31.80
C ASN A 64 16.39 -0.67 -31.16
N GLY A 65 16.36 -0.55 -29.82
CA GLY A 65 16.35 0.73 -29.12
C GLY A 65 15.09 1.59 -29.34
N ARG A 66 13.99 1.00 -29.83
CA ARG A 66 12.71 1.72 -30.04
C ARG A 66 11.97 1.96 -28.73
N VAL A 67 12.29 1.18 -27.70
CA VAL A 67 11.79 1.29 -26.32
C VAL A 67 13.00 1.31 -25.39
N ASN A 68 12.96 2.15 -24.38
CA ASN A 68 14.01 2.20 -23.36
C ASN A 68 13.89 0.97 -22.44
N ALA A 69 14.93 0.14 -22.41
CA ALA A 69 14.97 -1.07 -21.59
C ALA A 69 15.05 -0.77 -20.08
N ARG A 70 15.58 0.40 -19.71
CA ARG A 70 15.84 0.80 -18.32
C ARG A 70 15.40 2.25 -18.12
N PRO A 71 14.08 2.51 -18.17
CA PRO A 71 13.56 3.87 -18.10
C PRO A 71 13.80 4.49 -16.73
N ASN A 72 14.21 5.76 -16.70
CA ASN A 72 14.27 6.54 -15.47
C ASN A 72 12.92 7.21 -15.21
N LEU A 73 11.99 6.43 -14.65
CA LEU A 73 10.63 6.88 -14.37
C LEU A 73 10.62 8.08 -13.40
N LYS A 74 10.09 9.22 -13.85
CA LYS A 74 10.05 10.44 -13.06
C LYS A 74 8.63 10.84 -12.72
N ILE A 75 8.31 10.78 -11.43
CA ILE A 75 7.05 11.29 -10.90
C ILE A 75 7.18 12.76 -10.48
N THR A 76 6.20 13.56 -10.84
CA THR A 76 6.05 14.96 -10.45
C THR A 76 4.71 15.14 -9.75
N GLU A 77 4.75 15.48 -8.47
CA GLU A 77 3.54 15.82 -7.70
C GLU A 77 2.89 17.08 -8.28
N LYS A 78 1.57 17.07 -8.44
CA LYS A 78 0.79 18.26 -8.85
C LYS A 78 -0.07 18.76 -7.70
N THR A 79 -0.74 17.84 -7.02
CA THR A 79 -1.48 18.04 -5.77
C THR A 79 -1.39 16.74 -4.96
N PRO A 80 -1.78 16.69 -3.68
CA PRO A 80 -1.72 15.45 -2.90
C PRO A 80 -2.47 14.24 -3.51
N VAL A 81 -3.41 14.49 -4.41
CA VAL A 81 -4.22 13.46 -5.10
C VAL A 81 -3.91 13.33 -6.58
N VAL A 82 -3.02 14.15 -7.14
CA VAL A 82 -2.69 14.15 -8.57
C VAL A 82 -1.19 14.19 -8.79
N ALA A 83 -0.69 13.25 -9.60
CA ALA A 83 0.69 13.27 -10.08
C ALA A 83 0.78 13.06 -11.59
N HIS A 84 1.94 13.44 -12.13
CA HIS A 84 2.32 13.19 -13.51
C HIS A 84 3.57 12.31 -13.55
N LEU A 85 3.57 11.28 -14.39
CA LEU A 85 4.66 10.33 -14.54
C LEU A 85 5.20 10.39 -15.97
N ASP A 86 6.47 10.74 -16.09
CA ASP A 86 7.21 10.59 -17.35
C ASP A 86 7.71 9.14 -17.47
N GLY A 87 7.30 8.47 -18.55
CA GLY A 87 7.63 7.07 -18.82
C GLY A 87 9.02 6.83 -19.42
N ASP A 88 9.74 7.88 -19.83
CA ASP A 88 11.10 7.81 -20.40
C ASP A 88 11.22 6.80 -21.57
N ASN A 89 10.20 6.78 -22.42
CA ASN A 89 10.02 5.82 -23.53
C ASN A 89 10.13 4.34 -23.10
N GLY A 90 9.84 4.04 -21.83
CA GLY A 90 9.82 2.68 -21.28
C GLY A 90 8.68 1.83 -21.81
N PHE A 91 8.72 0.53 -21.50
CA PHE A 91 7.61 -0.37 -21.77
C PHE A 91 6.35 0.05 -21.03
N GLY A 92 5.22 0.06 -21.72
CA GLY A 92 3.93 0.44 -21.14
C GLY A 92 3.58 -0.39 -19.91
N PHE A 93 3.94 -1.68 -19.88
CA PHE A 93 3.75 -2.58 -18.75
C PHE A 93 4.35 -2.05 -17.44
N VAL A 94 5.60 -1.61 -17.51
CA VAL A 94 6.36 -1.10 -16.37
C VAL A 94 5.81 0.26 -15.94
N VAL A 95 5.66 1.16 -16.91
CA VAL A 95 5.20 2.53 -16.66
C VAL A 95 3.77 2.55 -16.09
N ALA A 96 2.87 1.73 -16.64
CA ALA A 96 1.47 1.68 -16.22
C ALA A 96 1.29 0.99 -14.86
N THR A 97 2.05 -0.08 -14.58
CA THR A 97 2.08 -0.71 -13.25
C THR A 97 2.51 0.29 -12.18
N ARG A 98 3.54 1.10 -12.48
CA ARG A 98 3.96 2.18 -11.58
C ARG A 98 2.90 3.28 -11.48
N GLY A 99 2.30 3.69 -12.59
CA GLY A 99 1.27 4.73 -12.63
C GLY A 99 0.06 4.41 -11.78
N MET A 100 -0.48 3.18 -11.90
CA MET A 100 -1.60 2.74 -11.08
C MET A 100 -1.21 2.55 -9.61
N ALA A 101 -0.01 2.02 -9.29
CA ALA A 101 0.46 1.94 -7.91
C ALA A 101 0.47 3.32 -7.22
N GLU A 102 0.91 4.34 -7.93
CA GLU A 102 0.96 5.73 -7.46
C GLU A 102 -0.45 6.34 -7.31
N ALA A 103 -1.39 5.99 -8.18
CA ALA A 103 -2.80 6.39 -8.03
C ALA A 103 -3.42 5.74 -6.79
N THR A 104 -3.23 4.43 -6.62
CA THR A 104 -3.70 3.67 -5.45
C THR A 104 -3.13 4.21 -4.14
N LYS A 105 -1.81 4.49 -4.08
CA LYS A 105 -1.16 5.07 -2.90
C LYS A 105 -1.79 6.40 -2.47
N ARG A 106 -2.12 7.27 -3.42
CA ARG A 106 -2.78 8.56 -3.14
C ARG A 106 -4.22 8.37 -2.70
N ALA A 107 -4.94 7.48 -3.37
CA ALA A 107 -6.31 7.15 -3.01
C ALA A 107 -6.43 6.53 -1.62
N GLU A 108 -5.44 5.76 -1.18
CA GLU A 108 -5.40 5.17 0.17
C GLU A 108 -5.44 6.24 1.26
N ILE A 109 -4.67 7.33 1.06
CA ILE A 109 -4.51 8.43 2.01
C ILE A 109 -5.67 9.42 1.91
N TYR A 110 -6.06 9.80 0.69
CA TYR A 110 -6.93 10.95 0.44
C TYR A 110 -8.30 10.59 -0.15
N GLY A 111 -8.58 9.32 -0.35
CA GLY A 111 -9.84 8.82 -0.93
C GLY A 111 -9.83 8.73 -2.46
N ILE A 112 -9.04 9.55 -3.14
CA ILE A 112 -8.91 9.53 -4.60
C ILE A 112 -7.45 9.76 -5.00
N GLY A 113 -7.02 9.13 -6.08
CA GLY A 113 -5.71 9.34 -6.69
C GLY A 113 -5.82 9.31 -8.20
N MET A 114 -5.16 10.25 -8.86
CA MET A 114 -5.08 10.31 -10.32
C MET A 114 -3.63 10.46 -10.77
N VAL A 115 -3.21 9.61 -11.69
CA VAL A 115 -1.86 9.67 -12.29
C VAL A 115 -1.99 9.73 -13.81
N THR A 116 -1.41 10.78 -14.38
CA THR A 116 -1.28 10.95 -15.83
C THR A 116 0.11 10.52 -16.27
N VAL A 117 0.22 9.96 -17.48
CA VAL A 117 1.47 9.41 -18.01
C VAL A 117 1.69 9.85 -19.45
N ASN A 118 2.91 10.31 -19.77
CA ASN A 118 3.38 10.49 -21.14
C ASN A 118 4.68 9.70 -21.39
N HIS A 119 5.21 9.76 -22.62
CA HIS A 119 6.43 9.05 -23.03
C HIS A 119 6.37 7.54 -22.72
N SER A 120 5.22 6.91 -22.93
CA SER A 120 5.05 5.47 -22.73
C SER A 120 4.88 4.72 -24.06
N ASN A 121 4.69 3.41 -23.96
CA ASN A 121 4.46 2.49 -25.07
C ASN A 121 3.21 1.63 -24.80
N HIS A 122 2.93 0.67 -25.69
CA HIS A 122 1.88 -0.31 -25.50
C HIS A 122 2.00 -1.05 -24.15
N PHE A 123 0.87 -1.15 -23.44
CA PHE A 123 0.81 -1.62 -22.05
C PHE A 123 0.05 -2.94 -21.86
N GLY A 124 -0.25 -3.66 -22.95
CA GLY A 124 -1.01 -4.92 -22.89
C GLY A 124 -2.49 -4.74 -22.60
N MET A 125 -3.03 -5.64 -21.78
CA MET A 125 -4.43 -5.68 -21.38
C MET A 125 -4.70 -4.67 -20.26
N ALA A 126 -5.67 -3.78 -20.43
CA ALA A 126 -5.94 -2.72 -19.45
C ALA A 126 -6.49 -3.26 -18.13
N ALA A 127 -7.19 -4.40 -18.15
CA ALA A 127 -7.65 -5.09 -16.95
C ALA A 127 -6.53 -5.43 -15.96
N THR A 128 -5.28 -5.54 -16.40
CA THR A 128 -4.12 -5.73 -15.49
C THR A 128 -4.05 -4.64 -14.43
N TYR A 129 -4.21 -3.37 -14.84
CA TYR A 129 -4.11 -2.23 -13.93
C TYR A 129 -5.40 -2.04 -13.13
N VAL A 130 -6.54 -2.45 -13.68
CA VAL A 130 -7.79 -2.54 -12.91
C VAL A 130 -7.63 -3.52 -11.75
N LEU A 131 -7.10 -4.73 -12.03
CA LEU A 131 -6.86 -5.76 -11.02
C LEU A 131 -5.90 -5.28 -9.92
N GLN A 132 -4.89 -4.49 -10.27
CA GLN A 132 -3.98 -3.89 -9.29
C GLN A 132 -4.71 -2.97 -8.29
N ALA A 133 -5.67 -2.16 -8.74
CA ALA A 133 -6.48 -1.33 -7.85
C ALA A 133 -7.51 -2.15 -7.04
N LEU A 134 -8.08 -3.19 -7.65
CA LEU A 134 -9.01 -4.10 -6.97
C LEU A 134 -8.37 -4.84 -5.79
N GLN A 135 -7.09 -5.21 -5.92
CA GLN A 135 -6.32 -5.80 -4.81
C GLN A 135 -6.23 -4.89 -3.59
N ALA A 136 -6.31 -3.57 -3.79
CA ALA A 136 -6.35 -2.57 -2.72
C ALA A 136 -7.79 -2.19 -2.31
N ASN A 137 -8.81 -2.97 -2.71
CA ASN A 137 -10.22 -2.70 -2.50
C ASN A 137 -10.70 -1.34 -3.07
N MET A 138 -10.10 -0.90 -4.17
CA MET A 138 -10.43 0.38 -4.80
C MET A 138 -11.22 0.20 -6.08
N ILE A 139 -12.07 1.18 -6.38
CA ILE A 139 -12.63 1.37 -7.72
C ILE A 139 -11.55 1.97 -8.61
N SER A 140 -11.50 1.59 -9.88
CA SER A 140 -10.54 2.17 -10.82
C SER A 140 -11.13 2.51 -12.18
N LEU A 141 -10.54 3.50 -12.83
CA LEU A 141 -10.72 3.85 -14.24
C LEU A 141 -9.35 3.93 -14.90
N VAL A 142 -9.23 3.35 -16.10
CA VAL A 142 -7.98 3.28 -16.86
C VAL A 142 -8.23 3.77 -18.28
N PHE A 143 -7.43 4.75 -18.68
CA PHE A 143 -7.44 5.34 -20.01
C PHE A 143 -6.06 5.19 -20.67
N THR A 144 -6.06 4.93 -21.98
CA THR A 144 -4.88 4.91 -22.84
C THR A 144 -5.27 5.25 -24.27
N ASN A 145 -4.34 5.74 -25.10
CA ASN A 145 -4.55 5.96 -26.54
C ASN A 145 -3.63 5.07 -27.40
N SER A 146 -3.81 5.10 -28.72
CA SER A 146 -3.03 4.31 -29.68
C SER A 146 -3.03 4.92 -31.06
N ALA A 147 -2.17 4.39 -31.94
CA ALA A 147 -2.15 4.71 -33.35
C ALA A 147 -3.54 4.55 -34.00
N LYS A 148 -3.82 5.42 -34.96
CA LYS A 148 -5.09 5.55 -35.65
C LYS A 148 -5.54 4.26 -36.34
N GLN A 149 -6.77 3.82 -36.05
CA GLN A 149 -7.38 2.63 -36.65
C GLN A 149 -8.88 2.78 -36.93
N MET A 150 -9.50 3.86 -36.46
CA MET A 150 -10.94 4.09 -36.53
C MET A 150 -11.22 5.56 -36.91
N PRO A 151 -12.22 5.82 -37.76
CA PRO A 151 -12.65 7.19 -38.04
C PRO A 151 -13.55 7.70 -36.90
N PRO A 152 -13.57 9.02 -36.65
CA PRO A 152 -14.69 9.64 -35.95
C PRO A 152 -16.00 9.34 -36.69
N PHE A 153 -17.09 9.11 -35.96
CA PHE A 153 -18.37 8.77 -36.59
C PHE A 153 -18.79 9.82 -37.62
N GLY A 154 -19.15 9.37 -38.83
CA GLY A 154 -19.45 10.24 -39.98
C GLY A 154 -18.25 10.60 -40.85
N GLY A 155 -17.03 10.31 -40.40
CA GLY A 155 -15.80 10.41 -41.20
C GLY A 155 -15.42 9.10 -41.87
N LYS A 156 -14.54 9.18 -42.87
CA LYS A 156 -13.92 8.01 -43.53
C LYS A 156 -12.43 7.83 -43.19
N GLU A 157 -11.75 8.91 -42.80
CA GLU A 157 -10.32 8.86 -42.47
C GLU A 157 -10.11 8.34 -41.04
N THR A 158 -9.18 7.39 -40.88
CA THR A 158 -8.75 6.96 -39.55
C THR A 158 -8.04 8.08 -38.82
N LEU A 159 -8.52 8.39 -37.62
CA LEU A 159 -7.93 9.41 -36.75
C LEU A 159 -7.75 8.88 -35.32
N LEU A 160 -8.73 8.11 -34.86
CA LEU A 160 -8.83 7.65 -33.48
C LEU A 160 -8.17 6.28 -33.32
N GLY A 161 -7.52 6.08 -32.18
CA GLY A 161 -7.09 4.76 -31.73
C GLY A 161 -8.27 3.88 -31.31
N ILE A 162 -7.97 2.61 -31.06
CA ILE A 162 -8.94 1.62 -30.52
C ILE A 162 -8.49 1.08 -29.17
N SER A 163 -7.68 1.86 -28.45
CA SER A 163 -7.21 1.48 -27.12
C SER A 163 -8.37 1.29 -26.15
N PRO A 164 -8.26 0.34 -25.22
CA PRO A 164 -9.37 -0.03 -24.36
C PRO A 164 -9.68 1.04 -23.31
N PHE A 165 -10.96 1.24 -23.05
CA PHE A 165 -11.44 1.82 -21.80
C PHE A 165 -11.62 0.68 -20.79
N ALA A 166 -11.04 0.82 -19.61
CA ALA A 166 -11.22 -0.17 -18.55
C ALA A 166 -11.63 0.45 -17.23
N ALA A 167 -12.43 -0.29 -16.48
CA ALA A 167 -12.94 0.09 -15.18
C ALA A 167 -13.15 -1.13 -14.29
N GLY A 168 -13.05 -0.95 -12.98
CA GLY A 168 -13.40 -2.04 -12.06
C GLY A 168 -13.85 -1.58 -10.69
N ALA A 169 -14.58 -2.47 -10.02
CA ALA A 169 -15.03 -2.30 -8.64
C ALA A 169 -15.02 -3.64 -7.88
N PRO A 170 -14.60 -3.65 -6.60
CA PRO A 170 -14.48 -4.89 -5.83
C PRO A 170 -15.84 -5.41 -5.36
N SER A 171 -15.98 -6.72 -5.30
CA SER A 171 -17.10 -7.48 -4.72
C SER A 171 -16.65 -8.20 -3.43
N ASN A 172 -17.57 -8.87 -2.74
CA ASN A 172 -17.24 -9.67 -1.56
C ASN A 172 -17.08 -11.15 -1.94
N ASN A 173 -18.19 -11.83 -2.25
CA ASN A 173 -18.22 -13.25 -2.57
C ASN A 173 -18.45 -13.53 -4.05
N GLU A 174 -18.92 -12.52 -4.79
CA GLU A 174 -19.18 -12.62 -6.22
C GLU A 174 -17.97 -12.21 -7.05
N VAL A 175 -18.05 -12.38 -8.38
CA VAL A 175 -17.01 -11.89 -9.28
C VAL A 175 -16.90 -10.35 -9.25
N PRO A 176 -15.68 -9.77 -9.27
CA PRO A 176 -15.54 -8.32 -9.28
C PRO A 176 -15.99 -7.77 -10.63
N TYR A 177 -16.45 -6.53 -10.63
CA TYR A 177 -16.73 -5.83 -11.89
C TYR A 177 -15.40 -5.52 -12.57
N ILE A 178 -15.22 -6.02 -13.80
CA ILE A 178 -14.10 -5.65 -14.66
C ILE A 178 -14.63 -5.43 -16.07
N LEU A 179 -14.67 -4.18 -16.48
CA LEU A 179 -14.87 -3.81 -17.88
C LEU A 179 -13.50 -3.58 -18.52
N ASP A 180 -13.21 -4.23 -19.63
CA ASP A 180 -12.05 -3.98 -20.47
C ASP A 180 -12.49 -4.11 -21.93
N MET A 181 -12.69 -2.97 -22.60
CA MET A 181 -13.31 -2.95 -23.92
C MET A 181 -12.66 -1.93 -24.87
N ALA A 182 -12.41 -2.36 -26.10
CA ALA A 182 -12.11 -1.45 -27.19
C ALA A 182 -13.39 -0.67 -27.61
N PRO A 183 -13.27 0.60 -28.03
CA PRO A 183 -14.40 1.39 -28.53
C PRO A 183 -14.86 0.99 -29.95
N SER A 184 -14.26 -0.05 -30.53
CA SER A 184 -14.65 -0.63 -31.82
C SER A 184 -15.57 -1.85 -31.64
N VAL A 185 -16.42 -2.13 -32.63
CA VAL A 185 -17.32 -3.31 -32.64
C VAL A 185 -16.56 -4.62 -32.45
N VAL A 186 -15.36 -4.72 -33.02
CA VAL A 186 -14.54 -5.92 -32.98
C VAL A 186 -13.05 -5.56 -32.96
N ALA A 187 -12.21 -6.39 -32.36
CA ALA A 187 -10.76 -6.23 -32.47
C ALA A 187 -10.26 -6.57 -33.90
N LYS A 188 -9.31 -5.78 -34.42
CA LYS A 188 -8.69 -5.99 -35.74
C LYS A 188 -8.08 -7.39 -35.92
N GLY A 189 -7.63 -8.01 -34.83
CA GLY A 189 -7.13 -9.40 -34.83
C GLY A 189 -8.15 -10.44 -35.30
N LYS A 190 -9.45 -10.27 -34.98
CA LYS A 190 -10.52 -11.18 -35.44
C LYS A 190 -10.73 -11.08 -36.95
N ILE A 191 -10.62 -9.88 -37.52
CA ILE A 191 -10.67 -9.65 -38.97
C ILE A 191 -9.45 -10.30 -39.67
N ARG A 192 -8.24 -10.13 -39.13
CA ARG A 192 -7.03 -10.81 -39.65
C ARG A 192 -7.17 -12.33 -39.65
N ARG A 193 -7.86 -12.90 -38.66
CA ARG A 193 -8.11 -14.33 -38.59
C ARG A 193 -9.10 -14.78 -39.66
N ALA A 194 -10.21 -14.05 -39.84
CA ALA A 194 -11.18 -14.33 -40.90
C ALA A 194 -10.54 -14.24 -42.30
N ALA A 195 -9.74 -13.19 -42.56
CA ALA A 195 -9.01 -13.04 -43.81
C ALA A 195 -8.06 -14.22 -44.10
N ARG A 196 -7.28 -14.66 -43.10
CA ARG A 196 -6.41 -15.84 -43.22
C ARG A 196 -7.16 -17.14 -43.53
N ARG A 197 -8.43 -17.23 -43.16
CA ARG A 197 -9.30 -18.40 -43.40
C ARG A 197 -10.15 -18.26 -44.67
N GLY A 198 -10.09 -17.11 -45.36
CA GLY A 198 -10.99 -16.81 -46.47
C GLY A 198 -12.47 -16.68 -46.06
N GLU A 199 -12.73 -16.37 -44.79
CA GLU A 199 -14.08 -16.23 -44.23
C GLU A 199 -14.58 -14.78 -44.36
N SER A 200 -15.87 -14.58 -44.62
CA SER A 200 -16.53 -13.28 -44.51
C SER A 200 -16.66 -12.83 -43.05
N ILE A 201 -16.62 -11.52 -42.80
CA ILE A 201 -16.95 -10.93 -41.50
C ILE A 201 -18.40 -10.43 -41.46
N PRO A 202 -19.03 -10.37 -40.28
CA PRO A 202 -20.35 -9.75 -40.13
C PRO A 202 -20.38 -8.29 -40.59
N LEU A 203 -21.49 -7.87 -41.18
CA LEU A 203 -21.71 -6.49 -41.61
C LEU A 203 -21.63 -5.53 -40.41
N GLY A 204 -20.95 -4.40 -40.59
CA GLY A 204 -20.79 -3.37 -39.56
C GLY A 204 -19.59 -3.58 -38.62
N TRP A 205 -18.77 -4.61 -38.82
CA TRP A 205 -17.50 -4.76 -38.08
C TRP A 205 -16.43 -3.77 -38.52
N ALA A 206 -16.41 -3.45 -39.81
CA ALA A 206 -15.38 -2.62 -40.43
C ALA A 206 -15.94 -1.85 -41.64
N LEU A 207 -15.18 -0.84 -42.06
CA LEU A 207 -15.42 -0.01 -43.22
C LEU A 207 -14.30 -0.24 -44.24
N ASP A 208 -14.60 -0.10 -45.52
CA ASP A 208 -13.61 -0.07 -46.59
C ASP A 208 -12.83 1.27 -46.63
N ALA A 209 -12.00 1.46 -47.65
CA ALA A 209 -11.20 2.69 -47.82
C ALA A 209 -12.05 3.94 -48.11
N ASP A 210 -13.28 3.78 -48.61
CA ASP A 210 -14.20 4.86 -48.90
C ASP A 210 -15.14 5.18 -47.72
N GLY A 211 -15.11 4.34 -46.68
CA GLY A 211 -15.92 4.47 -45.47
C GLY A 211 -17.24 3.69 -45.51
N ASN A 212 -17.44 2.81 -46.50
CA ASN A 212 -18.65 1.98 -46.59
C ASN A 212 -18.51 0.71 -45.75
N PRO A 213 -19.56 0.24 -45.06
CA PRO A 213 -19.53 -1.04 -44.36
C PRO A 213 -19.21 -2.20 -45.29
N THR A 214 -18.34 -3.11 -44.86
CA THR A 214 -17.93 -4.29 -45.65
C THR A 214 -18.02 -5.58 -44.87
N THR A 215 -18.26 -6.68 -45.58
CA THR A 215 -18.20 -8.08 -45.08
C THR A 215 -16.96 -8.83 -45.59
N ASP A 216 -16.15 -8.21 -46.45
CA ASP A 216 -14.91 -8.79 -46.95
C ASP A 216 -13.77 -8.50 -45.96
N ALA A 217 -13.20 -9.56 -45.40
CA ALA A 217 -12.13 -9.46 -44.41
C ALA A 217 -10.85 -8.82 -44.96
N ASN A 218 -10.50 -9.05 -46.24
CA ASN A 218 -9.30 -8.46 -46.86
C ASN A 218 -9.50 -6.98 -47.15
N VAL A 219 -10.69 -6.59 -47.63
CA VAL A 219 -11.05 -5.17 -47.80
C VAL A 219 -11.00 -4.45 -46.46
N ALA A 220 -11.58 -5.06 -45.42
CA ALA A 220 -11.59 -4.50 -44.06
C ALA A 220 -10.19 -4.28 -43.46
N LEU A 221 -9.20 -5.13 -43.78
CA LEU A 221 -7.82 -4.96 -43.29
C LEU A 221 -7.13 -3.71 -43.84
N ASN A 222 -7.50 -3.30 -45.05
CA ASN A 222 -7.01 -2.11 -45.73
C ASN A 222 -7.88 -0.86 -45.47
N GLY A 223 -9.07 -1.05 -44.88
CA GLY A 223 -9.95 0.02 -44.43
C GLY A 223 -9.79 0.33 -42.94
N SER A 224 -10.91 0.51 -42.25
CA SER A 224 -10.94 0.93 -40.84
C SER A 224 -11.93 0.16 -39.97
N MET A 225 -11.71 0.18 -38.67
CA MET A 225 -12.62 -0.44 -37.71
C MET A 225 -13.87 0.42 -37.51
N ALA A 226 -15.04 -0.21 -37.32
CA ALA A 226 -16.26 0.53 -37.02
C ALA A 226 -16.40 0.81 -35.50
N PRO A 227 -16.84 2.02 -35.08
CA PRO A 227 -17.10 2.32 -33.68
C PRO A 227 -18.31 1.56 -33.11
N ILE A 228 -18.20 1.06 -31.88
CA ILE A 228 -19.30 0.37 -31.19
C ILE A 228 -20.48 1.33 -30.96
N GLY A 229 -21.68 0.96 -31.39
CA GLY A 229 -22.85 1.83 -31.26
C GLY A 229 -22.72 3.17 -32.00
N GLY A 230 -21.90 3.23 -33.06
CA GLY A 230 -21.74 4.40 -33.93
C GLY A 230 -21.23 5.64 -33.18
N PRO A 231 -22.01 6.74 -33.07
CA PRO A 231 -21.56 7.96 -32.41
C PRO A 231 -21.08 7.75 -30.96
N LYS A 232 -21.62 6.77 -30.24
CA LYS A 232 -21.27 6.51 -28.83
C LYS A 232 -19.85 5.97 -28.68
N GLY A 233 -19.49 4.93 -29.43
CA GLY A 233 -18.12 4.38 -29.44
C GLY A 233 -17.11 5.39 -29.97
N SER A 234 -17.50 6.20 -30.97
CA SER A 234 -16.66 7.32 -31.43
C SER A 234 -16.44 8.35 -30.32
N GLY A 235 -17.49 8.71 -29.57
CA GLY A 235 -17.37 9.63 -28.43
C GLY A 235 -16.48 9.08 -27.32
N ILE A 236 -16.58 7.79 -27.01
CA ILE A 236 -15.68 7.11 -26.07
C ILE A 236 -14.24 7.18 -26.57
N ALA A 237 -13.97 6.87 -27.84
CA ALA A 237 -12.61 6.95 -28.39
C ALA A 237 -12.02 8.36 -28.37
N ILE A 238 -12.85 9.40 -28.57
CA ILE A 238 -12.41 10.80 -28.40
C ILE A 238 -12.08 11.08 -26.93
N LEU A 239 -12.90 10.62 -25.98
CA LEU A 239 -12.60 10.74 -24.55
C LEU A 239 -11.28 10.04 -24.19
N MET A 240 -11.02 8.86 -24.75
CA MET A 240 -9.75 8.15 -24.54
C MET A 240 -8.55 8.99 -24.97
N ASP A 241 -8.64 9.66 -26.12
CA ASP A 241 -7.55 10.51 -26.63
C ASP A 241 -7.41 11.82 -25.84
N ILE A 242 -8.52 12.37 -25.32
CA ILE A 242 -8.50 13.51 -24.40
C ILE A 242 -7.79 13.12 -23.09
N MET A 243 -8.22 12.03 -22.45
CA MET A 243 -7.72 11.63 -21.14
C MET A 243 -6.28 11.13 -21.18
N SER A 244 -5.86 10.55 -22.31
CA SER A 244 -4.58 9.85 -22.40
C SER A 244 -3.56 10.54 -23.29
N GLY A 245 -3.98 11.42 -24.21
CA GLY A 245 -3.10 12.20 -25.06
C GLY A 245 -3.09 13.68 -24.64
N VAL A 246 -4.22 14.36 -24.82
CA VAL A 246 -4.34 15.81 -24.58
C VAL A 246 -4.01 16.18 -23.14
N LEU A 247 -4.59 15.48 -22.17
CA LEU A 247 -4.42 15.76 -20.74
C LEU A 247 -3.01 15.43 -20.24
N THR A 248 -2.41 14.37 -20.77
CA THR A 248 -1.12 13.84 -20.29
C THR A 248 0.06 14.55 -20.93
N GLY A 249 -0.13 15.24 -22.05
CA GLY A 249 0.96 15.78 -22.86
C GLY A 249 1.67 14.73 -23.70
N ALA A 250 1.05 13.56 -23.94
CA ALA A 250 1.50 12.57 -24.91
C ALA A 250 1.01 12.92 -26.33
N GLU A 251 1.36 12.10 -27.33
CA GLU A 251 0.83 12.28 -28.69
C GLU A 251 -0.68 12.04 -28.71
N PHE A 252 -1.40 12.78 -29.56
CA PHE A 252 -2.86 12.71 -29.70
C PHE A 252 -3.28 13.03 -31.14
N GLY A 253 -4.57 12.93 -31.47
CA GLY A 253 -5.09 13.35 -32.77
C GLY A 253 -4.49 12.58 -33.95
N GLY A 254 -4.19 11.30 -33.75
CA GLY A 254 -3.59 10.43 -34.77
C GLY A 254 -2.07 10.53 -34.92
N GLN A 255 -1.38 11.20 -34.00
CA GLN A 255 0.09 11.36 -34.03
C GLN A 255 0.86 10.27 -33.26
N VAL A 256 0.15 9.47 -32.44
CA VAL A 256 0.72 8.32 -31.71
C VAL A 256 1.38 7.35 -32.68
N GLY A 257 2.65 7.04 -32.44
CA GLY A 257 3.43 6.18 -33.33
C GLY A 257 2.91 4.74 -33.40
N ASP A 258 2.94 4.17 -34.60
CA ASP A 258 2.56 2.77 -34.85
C ASP A 258 3.68 1.84 -34.39
N GLN A 259 3.37 0.93 -33.46
CA GLN A 259 4.34 0.00 -32.88
C GLN A 259 5.00 -0.97 -33.88
N TYR A 260 4.43 -1.16 -35.07
CA TYR A 260 4.95 -2.07 -36.11
C TYR A 260 5.66 -1.34 -37.24
N LYS A 261 5.24 -0.11 -37.56
CA LYS A 261 5.68 0.59 -38.77
C LYS A 261 6.68 1.70 -38.47
N ASP A 262 6.58 2.33 -37.32
CA ASP A 262 7.36 3.52 -37.02
C ASP A 262 8.66 3.16 -36.29
N THR A 263 9.73 3.88 -36.66
CA THR A 263 11.02 3.83 -35.96
C THR A 263 11.11 4.86 -34.84
N LYS A 264 10.21 5.86 -34.82
CA LYS A 264 10.11 6.85 -33.73
C LYS A 264 9.49 6.23 -32.47
N PRO A 265 9.76 6.81 -31.28
CA PRO A 265 8.99 6.51 -30.07
C PRO A 265 7.49 6.64 -30.32
N GLN A 266 6.68 5.77 -29.70
CA GLN A 266 5.23 5.86 -29.86
C GLN A 266 4.65 7.09 -29.15
N ASN A 267 5.22 7.41 -27.98
CA ASN A 267 4.72 8.41 -27.05
C ASN A 267 3.21 8.23 -26.78
N VAL A 268 2.86 7.01 -26.38
CA VAL A 268 1.52 6.68 -25.85
C VAL A 268 1.39 7.34 -24.49
N GLY A 269 0.21 7.87 -24.18
CA GLY A 269 -0.10 8.29 -22.83
C GLY A 269 -1.19 7.47 -22.18
N HIS A 270 -1.26 7.57 -20.86
CA HIS A 270 -2.18 6.81 -20.01
C HIS A 270 -2.72 7.71 -18.89
N CYS A 271 -3.91 7.40 -18.38
CA CYS A 271 -4.45 8.03 -17.19
C CYS A 271 -5.07 6.96 -16.28
N PHE A 272 -4.66 6.95 -15.01
CA PHE A 272 -5.12 6.01 -14.00
C PHE A 272 -5.83 6.78 -12.90
N ILE A 273 -7.03 6.35 -12.55
CA ILE A 273 -7.80 6.89 -11.43
C ILE A 273 -8.12 5.75 -10.48
N ALA A 274 -7.81 5.93 -9.20
CA ALA A 274 -8.20 5.04 -8.12
C ALA A 274 -9.10 5.81 -7.15
N LEU A 275 -10.18 5.17 -6.70
CA LEU A 275 -11.16 5.74 -5.78
C LEU A 275 -11.41 4.74 -4.65
N LYS A 276 -11.21 5.19 -3.42
CA LYS A 276 -11.38 4.40 -2.21
C LYS A 276 -12.87 4.43 -1.79
N PRO A 277 -13.58 3.29 -1.75
CA PRO A 277 -15.00 3.29 -1.38
C PRO A 277 -15.27 3.77 0.05
N ASP A 278 -14.31 3.55 0.95
CA ASP A 278 -14.45 3.81 2.39
C ASP A 278 -14.60 5.28 2.79
N VAL A 279 -14.38 6.21 1.86
CA VAL A 279 -14.69 7.64 2.05
C VAL A 279 -16.19 7.95 1.95
N PHE A 280 -17.00 7.02 1.42
CA PHE A 280 -18.45 7.18 1.28
C PHE A 280 -19.24 6.18 2.12
N PHE A 281 -18.81 4.92 2.15
CA PHE A 281 -19.47 3.80 2.82
C PHE A 281 -18.42 2.81 3.33
N SER A 282 -18.68 2.04 4.38
CA SER A 282 -17.75 0.96 4.74
C SER A 282 -17.46 0.06 3.53
N VAL A 283 -16.21 -0.40 3.41
CA VAL A 283 -15.79 -1.23 2.27
C VAL A 283 -16.61 -2.53 2.19
N ASP A 284 -17.02 -3.08 3.33
CA ASP A 284 -17.85 -4.28 3.42
C ASP A 284 -19.27 -4.01 2.91
N ASP A 285 -19.89 -2.88 3.30
CA ASP A 285 -21.21 -2.49 2.78
C ASP A 285 -21.18 -2.25 1.27
N PHE A 286 -20.13 -1.61 0.77
CA PHE A 286 -19.93 -1.42 -0.66
C PHE A 286 -19.90 -2.77 -1.39
N LYS A 287 -19.07 -3.70 -0.92
CA LYS A 287 -18.91 -5.02 -1.54
C LYS A 287 -20.17 -5.88 -1.44
N MET A 288 -20.91 -5.85 -0.33
CA MET A 288 -22.22 -6.53 -0.22
C MET A 288 -23.24 -6.01 -1.23
N ARG A 289 -23.23 -4.70 -1.49
CA ARG A 289 -24.08 -4.08 -2.52
C ARG A 289 -23.65 -4.49 -3.93
N MET A 290 -22.35 -4.65 -4.15
CA MET A 290 -21.81 -5.21 -5.40
C MET A 290 -22.24 -6.67 -5.59
N ASP A 291 -22.17 -7.51 -4.57
CA ASP A 291 -22.68 -8.89 -4.64
C ASP A 291 -24.17 -8.90 -5.02
N THR A 292 -24.97 -8.04 -4.39
CA THR A 292 -26.40 -7.89 -4.71
C THR A 292 -26.62 -7.50 -6.18
N LEU A 293 -25.77 -6.63 -6.74
CA LEU A 293 -25.84 -6.25 -8.16
C LEU A 293 -25.53 -7.44 -9.06
N VAL A 294 -24.46 -8.19 -8.78
CA VAL A 294 -24.06 -9.38 -9.56
C VAL A 294 -25.17 -10.43 -9.54
N GLN A 295 -25.68 -10.77 -8.36
CA GLN A 295 -26.77 -11.74 -8.19
C GLN A 295 -28.04 -11.33 -8.94
N ARG A 296 -28.38 -10.04 -8.93
CA ARG A 296 -29.52 -9.53 -9.72
C ARG A 296 -29.30 -9.66 -11.21
N VAL A 297 -28.09 -9.40 -11.71
CA VAL A 297 -27.77 -9.59 -13.14
C VAL A 297 -27.87 -11.07 -13.52
N HIS A 298 -27.30 -11.97 -12.74
CA HIS A 298 -27.40 -13.43 -12.97
C HIS A 298 -28.84 -13.95 -12.87
N GLY A 299 -29.67 -13.35 -12.01
CA GLY A 299 -31.07 -13.71 -11.84
C GLY A 299 -31.99 -13.27 -12.98
N VAL A 300 -31.51 -12.46 -13.93
CA VAL A 300 -32.30 -12.07 -15.12
C VAL A 300 -32.49 -13.30 -16.02
N THR A 301 -33.73 -13.55 -16.42
CA THR A 301 -34.04 -14.63 -17.38
C THR A 301 -33.29 -14.40 -18.70
N PRO A 302 -32.49 -15.37 -19.18
CA PRO A 302 -31.77 -15.24 -20.43
C PRO A 302 -32.71 -15.04 -21.64
N ALA A 303 -32.31 -14.18 -22.57
CA ALA A 303 -33.03 -13.99 -23.83
C ALA A 303 -32.87 -15.22 -24.77
N PRO A 304 -33.74 -15.41 -25.77
CA PRO A 304 -33.58 -16.49 -26.75
C PRO A 304 -32.19 -16.51 -27.39
N GLY A 305 -31.55 -17.69 -27.39
CA GLY A 305 -30.19 -17.86 -27.91
C GLY A 305 -29.08 -17.74 -26.85
N PHE A 306 -29.41 -17.41 -25.60
CA PHE A 306 -28.48 -17.34 -24.48
C PHE A 306 -28.85 -18.36 -23.40
N SER A 307 -27.84 -19.04 -22.84
CA SER A 307 -28.03 -19.99 -21.73
C SER A 307 -27.98 -19.31 -20.36
N GLU A 308 -27.31 -18.17 -20.25
CA GLU A 308 -27.12 -17.40 -19.02
C GLU A 308 -26.82 -15.94 -19.35
N VAL A 309 -26.99 -15.05 -18.36
CA VAL A 309 -26.55 -13.66 -18.41
C VAL A 309 -25.26 -13.55 -17.62
N LEU A 310 -24.21 -12.99 -18.22
CA LEU A 310 -22.88 -12.87 -17.61
C LEU A 310 -22.61 -11.45 -17.12
N PHE A 311 -21.81 -11.34 -16.06
CA PHE A 311 -21.34 -10.07 -15.53
C PHE A 311 -19.99 -9.67 -16.19
N PRO A 312 -19.70 -8.36 -16.37
CA PRO A 312 -18.43 -7.93 -16.97
C PRO A 312 -17.21 -8.41 -16.17
N GLY A 313 -16.29 -9.11 -16.87
CA GLY A 313 -15.09 -9.72 -16.29
C GLY A 313 -15.25 -11.19 -15.91
N GLU A 314 -16.49 -11.69 -15.86
CA GLU A 314 -16.81 -13.08 -15.55
C GLU A 314 -16.32 -14.09 -16.60
N PRO A 315 -16.47 -13.86 -17.92
CA PRO A 315 -15.94 -14.78 -18.94
C PRO A 315 -14.44 -15.03 -18.75
N GLU A 316 -13.67 -13.96 -18.56
CA GLU A 316 -12.23 -14.00 -18.35
C GLU A 316 -11.87 -14.63 -17.00
N HIS A 317 -12.68 -14.41 -15.96
CA HIS A 317 -12.47 -15.05 -14.67
C HIS A 317 -12.63 -16.57 -14.75
N ARG A 318 -13.74 -17.06 -15.34
CA ARG A 318 -14.02 -18.49 -15.51
C ARG A 318 -12.91 -19.16 -16.33
N LEU A 319 -12.48 -18.53 -17.42
CA LEU A 319 -11.38 -19.03 -18.24
C LEU A 319 -10.03 -18.99 -17.51
N GLY A 320 -9.80 -17.96 -16.68
CA GLY A 320 -8.62 -17.87 -15.82
C GLY A 320 -8.52 -19.02 -14.83
N LEU A 321 -9.63 -19.37 -14.16
CA LEU A 321 -9.68 -20.55 -13.27
C LEU A 321 -9.37 -21.84 -14.02
N GLN A 322 -9.88 -21.99 -15.25
CA GLN A 322 -9.60 -23.14 -16.09
C GLN A 322 -8.11 -23.21 -16.48
N ARG A 323 -7.57 -22.14 -17.08
CA ARG A 323 -6.18 -22.09 -17.58
C ARG A 323 -5.14 -22.14 -16.46
N SER A 324 -5.49 -21.72 -15.25
CA SER A 324 -4.62 -21.89 -14.07
C SER A 324 -4.46 -23.36 -13.67
N LYS A 325 -5.45 -24.21 -13.96
CA LYS A 325 -5.45 -25.64 -13.64
C LYS A 325 -4.93 -26.49 -14.79
N GLU A 326 -5.40 -26.20 -16.00
CA GLU A 326 -5.14 -26.96 -17.21
C GLU A 326 -3.88 -26.49 -17.97
N GLY A 327 -3.33 -25.34 -17.61
CA GLY A 327 -2.27 -24.67 -18.36
C GLY A 327 -2.81 -23.78 -19.50
N ILE A 328 -1.95 -22.92 -20.01
CA ILE A 328 -2.26 -21.96 -21.08
C ILE A 328 -2.11 -22.66 -22.44
N PRO A 329 -3.16 -22.69 -23.28
CA PRO A 329 -3.11 -23.38 -24.56
C PRO A 329 -2.49 -22.51 -25.66
N TYR A 330 -1.45 -23.04 -26.30
CA TYR A 330 -0.77 -22.49 -27.47
C TYR A 330 -0.94 -23.41 -28.69
N ALA A 331 -0.83 -22.87 -29.91
CA ALA A 331 -0.78 -23.66 -31.14
C ALA A 331 0.67 -23.90 -31.57
N ASP A 332 0.86 -24.71 -32.63
CA ASP A 332 2.19 -25.00 -33.18
C ASP A 332 2.99 -23.73 -33.53
N ALA A 333 2.31 -22.69 -34.03
CA ALA A 333 2.95 -21.42 -34.39
C ALA A 333 3.59 -20.72 -33.19
N GLU A 334 2.88 -20.66 -32.05
CA GLU A 334 3.44 -20.08 -30.83
C GLU A 334 4.55 -20.97 -30.22
N LYS A 335 4.42 -22.31 -30.29
CA LYS A 335 5.47 -23.23 -29.86
C LYS A 335 6.79 -22.99 -30.61
N ILE A 336 6.73 -22.91 -31.94
CA ILE A 336 7.91 -22.66 -32.79
C ILE A 336 8.51 -21.28 -32.44
N MET A 337 7.66 -20.27 -32.33
CA MET A 337 8.05 -18.91 -31.99
C MET A 337 8.79 -18.83 -30.64
N PHE A 338 8.30 -19.54 -29.62
CA PHE A 338 8.95 -19.56 -28.30
C PHE A 338 10.30 -20.30 -28.34
N ALA A 339 10.39 -21.42 -29.07
CA ALA A 339 11.66 -22.14 -29.23
C ALA A 339 12.72 -21.30 -29.98
N GLU A 340 12.31 -20.57 -31.02
CA GLU A 340 13.20 -19.64 -31.74
C GLU A 340 13.71 -18.52 -30.83
N ALA A 341 12.82 -17.87 -30.07
CA ALA A 341 13.21 -16.84 -29.10
C ALA A 341 14.13 -17.39 -28.00
N ALA A 342 13.84 -18.59 -27.48
CA ALA A 342 14.67 -19.25 -26.47
C ALA A 342 16.11 -19.46 -26.97
N LYS A 343 16.24 -19.94 -28.20
CA LYS A 343 17.51 -20.17 -28.87
C LYS A 343 18.27 -18.86 -29.14
N GLU A 344 17.58 -17.83 -29.64
CA GLU A 344 18.19 -16.54 -29.97
C GLU A 344 18.79 -15.86 -28.72
N TYR A 345 18.07 -15.88 -27.60
CA TYR A 345 18.49 -15.22 -26.36
C TYR A 345 19.26 -16.14 -25.39
N GLY A 346 19.44 -17.41 -25.75
CA GLY A 346 20.19 -18.40 -24.95
C GLY A 346 19.56 -18.68 -23.60
N VAL A 347 18.23 -18.83 -23.54
CA VAL A 347 17.47 -19.19 -22.33
C VAL A 347 16.86 -20.60 -22.47
N PRO A 348 16.53 -21.28 -21.36
CA PRO A 348 15.81 -22.55 -21.42
C PRO A 348 14.49 -22.44 -22.19
N GLU A 349 14.14 -23.48 -22.95
CA GLU A 349 12.85 -23.54 -23.64
C GLU A 349 11.69 -23.59 -22.65
N LEU A 350 10.54 -23.03 -23.04
CA LEU A 350 9.31 -23.13 -22.28
C LEU A 350 8.81 -24.60 -22.24
N GLY A 351 8.61 -25.13 -21.04
CA GLY A 351 8.00 -26.44 -20.85
C GLY A 351 6.57 -26.47 -21.39
N LEU A 352 6.32 -27.33 -22.38
CA LEU A 352 5.04 -27.48 -23.07
C LEU A 352 4.56 -28.93 -23.05
N SER A 353 3.31 -29.15 -22.61
CA SER A 353 2.65 -30.45 -22.60
C SER A 353 1.67 -30.60 -23.77
N GLU A 354 1.59 -31.77 -24.41
CA GLU A 354 0.61 -32.05 -25.48
C GLU A 354 -0.81 -32.31 -24.96
N THR A 355 -0.95 -32.51 -23.65
CA THR A 355 -2.24 -32.65 -22.96
C THR A 355 -2.40 -31.57 -21.89
N PRO A 356 -3.65 -31.19 -21.54
CA PRO A 356 -3.90 -30.32 -20.39
C PRO A 356 -3.17 -30.80 -19.14
N LEU A 357 -2.67 -29.85 -18.34
CA LEU A 357 -2.01 -30.15 -17.07
C LEU A 357 -3.04 -30.68 -16.06
N SER A 358 -2.64 -31.64 -15.22
CA SER A 358 -3.49 -32.20 -14.16
C SER A 358 -3.00 -31.74 -12.79
N ARG A 359 -3.33 -30.50 -12.40
CA ARG A 359 -3.10 -30.06 -11.02
C ARG A 359 -4.27 -30.51 -10.13
N SER A 360 -3.97 -31.30 -9.10
CA SER A 360 -4.87 -31.37 -7.93
C SER A 360 -4.91 -29.98 -7.31
N SER A 361 -6.06 -29.58 -6.74
CA SER A 361 -6.32 -28.25 -6.17
C SER A 361 -5.49 -27.96 -4.91
N GLY A 362 -4.17 -27.97 -5.04
CA GLY A 362 -3.18 -27.79 -4.00
C GLY A 362 -2.02 -26.97 -4.54
N THR A 363 -1.88 -25.76 -3.99
CA THR A 363 -0.81 -24.77 -4.21
C THR A 363 -0.87 -24.01 -5.55
N HIS A 364 -1.27 -22.74 -5.46
CA HIS A 364 -1.44 -21.74 -6.54
C HIS A 364 -2.73 -21.82 -7.37
N ASP A 365 -3.90 -21.86 -6.73
CA ASP A 365 -5.11 -21.29 -7.35
C ASP A 365 -4.92 -19.76 -7.37
N VAL A 366 -4.67 -19.17 -8.55
CA VAL A 366 -4.83 -17.72 -8.74
C VAL A 366 -6.33 -17.45 -8.83
N ASP A 367 -6.98 -17.47 -7.67
CA ASP A 367 -8.41 -17.30 -7.58
C ASP A 367 -8.73 -15.80 -7.69
N PHE A 368 -9.03 -15.33 -8.90
CA PHE A 368 -9.30 -13.91 -9.14
C PHE A 368 -10.65 -13.42 -8.56
N CYS A 369 -11.48 -14.31 -7.99
CA CYS A 369 -12.73 -13.96 -7.31
C CYS A 369 -12.75 -14.34 -5.84
N LYS A 370 -11.90 -15.26 -5.40
CA LYS A 370 -11.52 -15.28 -3.99
C LYS A 370 -10.44 -14.23 -3.79
N ASN A 371 -10.84 -13.13 -3.16
CA ASN A 371 -10.01 -12.57 -2.09
C ASN A 371 -9.37 -13.77 -1.36
N PRO A 372 -8.06 -13.81 -1.03
CA PRO A 372 -7.44 -14.94 -0.33
C PRO A 372 -8.09 -15.33 1.04
N THR A 373 -9.32 -14.90 1.30
CA THR A 373 -10.06 -14.90 2.55
C THR A 373 -11.38 -15.69 2.54
N SER A 374 -11.94 -16.20 1.43
CA SER A 374 -13.31 -16.77 1.47
C SER A 374 -13.46 -18.28 1.69
N ASN A 375 -12.37 -19.04 1.87
CA ASN A 375 -12.42 -20.39 2.45
C ASN A 375 -11.92 -20.37 3.90
N ARG A 376 -12.53 -19.52 4.75
CA ARG A 376 -12.33 -19.48 6.22
C ARG A 376 -13.34 -18.55 6.90
N ILE A 377 -14.64 -18.83 6.76
CA ILE A 377 -15.66 -18.36 7.72
C ILE A 377 -16.14 -19.55 8.55
N SER A 378 -15.17 -20.16 9.21
CA SER A 378 -15.33 -20.71 10.56
C SER A 378 -13.94 -20.59 11.16
N THR A 379 -13.79 -19.76 12.21
CA THR A 379 -12.52 -19.32 12.83
C THR A 379 -11.69 -18.32 12.00
N MET A 380 -11.77 -17.05 12.38
CA MET A 380 -10.93 -15.96 11.89
C MET A 380 -9.44 -16.27 12.14
N GLN A 381 -8.63 -16.31 11.08
CA GLN A 381 -7.16 -16.13 11.16
C GLN A 381 -6.60 -15.42 9.91
N ARG A 382 -6.12 -14.19 10.17
CA ARG A 382 -4.83 -13.55 9.81
C ARG A 382 -4.48 -13.25 8.34
N SER A 383 -4.27 -11.96 8.07
CA SER A 383 -3.70 -11.41 6.82
C SER A 383 -2.17 -11.62 6.76
N ALA A 384 -1.58 -11.59 5.57
CA ALA A 384 -0.15 -11.88 5.37
C ALA A 384 0.81 -10.76 5.85
N ASP A 385 0.34 -9.56 6.19
CA ASP A 385 1.16 -8.51 6.83
C ASP A 385 1.16 -8.63 8.38
N ASP A 386 0.25 -9.44 8.92
CA ASP A 386 0.14 -9.79 10.36
C ASP A 386 1.36 -10.61 10.86
N THR A 387 2.25 -11.04 9.95
CA THR A 387 3.50 -11.75 10.29
C THR A 387 4.66 -10.82 10.65
N LYS A 388 4.55 -9.52 10.34
CA LYS A 388 5.61 -8.52 10.55
C LYS A 388 5.25 -7.46 11.59
N PHE A 389 4.08 -7.56 12.21
CA PHE A 389 3.75 -6.78 13.41
C PHE A 389 4.22 -7.56 14.66
N PRO A 390 4.93 -6.93 15.60
CA PRO A 390 5.25 -5.50 15.69
C PRO A 390 6.55 -5.06 14.98
N GLN A 391 7.25 -5.95 14.26
CA GLN A 391 8.60 -5.69 13.71
C GLN A 391 8.72 -4.47 12.76
N LYS A 392 7.65 -4.07 12.08
CA LYS A 392 7.60 -2.87 11.22
C LYS A 392 7.17 -1.58 11.95
N ASN A 393 6.65 -1.67 13.18
CA ASN A 393 6.22 -0.49 13.93
C ASN A 393 7.44 0.32 14.42
N LEU A 394 7.39 1.65 14.29
CA LEU A 394 8.54 2.52 14.59
C LEU A 394 8.90 2.52 16.10
N THR A 395 7.91 2.62 16.99
CA THR A 395 8.14 2.53 18.44
C THR A 395 8.77 1.18 18.81
N TRP A 396 8.28 0.08 18.23
CA TRP A 396 8.87 -1.24 18.44
C TRP A 396 10.32 -1.30 17.96
N GLN A 397 10.63 -0.81 16.75
CA GLN A 397 12.00 -0.82 16.23
C GLN A 397 12.95 -0.04 17.13
N ILE A 398 12.54 1.14 17.57
CA ILE A 398 13.31 1.99 18.48
C ILE A 398 13.62 1.25 19.79
N LEU A 399 12.59 0.70 20.44
CA LEU A 399 12.72 0.06 21.75
C LEU A 399 13.36 -1.33 21.68
N ASN A 400 13.14 -2.08 20.62
CA ASN A 400 13.80 -3.37 20.38
C ASN A 400 15.30 -3.19 20.12
N HIS A 401 15.69 -2.16 19.35
CA HIS A 401 17.10 -1.81 19.18
C HIS A 401 17.74 -1.41 20.51
N ALA A 402 17.05 -0.57 21.31
CA ALA A 402 17.49 -0.21 22.65
C ALA A 402 17.64 -1.44 23.56
N ASN A 403 16.70 -2.39 23.46
CA ASN A 403 16.73 -3.63 24.22
C ASN A 403 17.93 -4.52 23.86
N THR A 404 18.22 -4.64 22.57
CA THR A 404 19.33 -5.43 22.04
C THR A 404 20.69 -4.86 22.43
N HIS A 405 20.80 -3.53 22.57
CA HIS A 405 22.08 -2.84 22.83
C HIS A 405 22.22 -2.32 24.27
N GLY A 406 21.25 -2.59 25.15
CA GLY A 406 21.35 -2.32 26.59
C GLY A 406 21.34 -0.84 26.96
N TYR A 407 20.56 -0.01 26.28
CA TYR A 407 20.37 1.41 26.61
C TYR A 407 18.87 1.77 26.65
N ALA A 408 18.50 2.99 27.05
CA ALA A 408 17.11 3.44 27.02
C ALA A 408 16.88 4.64 26.11
N VAL A 409 15.64 4.82 25.66
CA VAL A 409 15.20 5.95 24.83
C VAL A 409 14.20 6.78 25.63
N GLY A 410 14.34 8.10 25.54
CA GLY A 410 13.41 9.02 26.18
C GLY A 410 12.11 9.17 25.41
N ALA A 411 11.01 9.16 26.16
CA ALA A 411 9.70 9.62 25.72
C ALA A 411 9.40 10.95 26.37
N TYR A 412 9.29 12.02 25.59
CA TYR A 412 9.30 13.40 26.09
C TYR A 412 7.93 14.05 25.93
N ASN A 413 7.32 14.45 27.04
CA ASN A 413 5.98 15.05 27.04
C ASN A 413 5.99 16.41 26.34
N CYS A 414 5.17 16.53 25.30
CA CYS A 414 5.03 17.73 24.49
C CYS A 414 3.58 18.26 24.55
N TYR A 415 3.44 19.56 24.80
CA TYR A 415 2.16 20.24 24.92
C TYR A 415 1.92 21.27 23.80
N ASN A 416 2.98 21.60 23.05
CA ASN A 416 3.01 22.64 22.03
C ASN A 416 4.06 22.32 20.95
N THR A 417 4.13 23.18 19.93
CA THR A 417 5.08 23.05 18.82
C THR A 417 6.55 23.16 19.27
N GLU A 418 6.85 23.95 20.29
CA GLU A 418 8.20 24.17 20.78
C GLU A 418 8.81 22.89 21.38
N GLY A 419 8.03 22.13 22.15
CA GLY A 419 8.45 20.83 22.66
C GLY A 419 8.71 19.82 21.54
N VAL A 420 7.79 19.73 20.57
CA VAL A 420 7.93 18.86 19.38
C VAL A 420 9.22 19.17 18.63
N MET A 421 9.48 20.46 18.36
CA MET A 421 10.71 20.89 17.68
C MET A 421 11.97 20.63 18.50
N ALA A 422 11.91 20.77 19.83
CA ALA A 422 13.03 20.51 20.71
C ALA A 422 13.43 19.02 20.71
N VAL A 423 12.44 18.12 20.74
CA VAL A 423 12.68 16.66 20.67
C VAL A 423 13.33 16.28 19.35
N ILE A 424 12.75 16.73 18.22
CA ILE A 424 13.28 16.43 16.89
C ILE A 424 14.72 16.95 16.76
N ARG A 425 14.97 18.21 17.11
CA ARG A 425 16.30 18.81 17.02
C ARG A 425 17.32 18.10 17.88
N ALA A 426 16.95 17.68 19.09
CA ALA A 426 17.85 16.93 19.97
C ALA A 426 18.16 15.54 19.37
N ALA A 427 17.15 14.85 18.86
CA ALA A 427 17.30 13.53 18.23
C ALA A 427 18.27 13.58 17.04
N GLU A 428 18.11 14.57 16.15
CA GLU A 428 18.97 14.75 14.98
C GLU A 428 20.41 15.14 15.37
N GLN A 429 20.57 16.10 16.27
CA GLN A 429 21.90 16.56 16.72
C GLN A 429 22.68 15.46 17.44
N GLN A 430 21.99 14.67 18.26
CA GLN A 430 22.60 13.59 19.03
C GLN A 430 22.65 12.28 18.27
N ARG A 431 22.11 12.20 17.05
CA ARG A 431 22.01 10.95 16.29
C ARG A 431 21.40 9.84 17.15
N SER A 432 20.24 10.16 17.72
CA SER A 432 19.56 9.36 18.73
C SER A 432 18.10 9.20 18.37
N ALA A 433 17.54 8.03 18.63
CA ALA A 433 16.09 7.87 18.56
C ALA A 433 15.40 8.62 19.71
N ALA A 434 14.18 9.07 19.47
CA ALA A 434 13.34 9.71 20.48
C ALA A 434 11.87 9.30 20.32
N ILE A 435 11.10 9.48 21.38
CA ILE A 435 9.64 9.34 21.34
C ILE A 435 9.05 10.70 21.76
N ILE A 436 8.25 11.30 20.89
CA ILE A 436 7.39 12.43 21.28
C ILE A 436 6.18 11.85 21.98
N GLN A 437 5.99 12.27 23.22
CA GLN A 437 4.90 11.78 24.06
C GLN A 437 3.83 12.86 24.23
N LEU A 438 2.57 12.48 24.04
CA LEU A 438 1.41 13.36 24.22
C LEU A 438 0.50 12.78 25.30
N PHE A 439 -0.32 13.63 25.92
CA PHE A 439 -1.36 13.22 26.85
C PHE A 439 -2.76 13.40 26.24
N PRO A 440 -3.80 12.72 26.77
CA PRO A 440 -5.18 12.95 26.40
C PRO A 440 -5.56 14.42 26.47
N TRP A 441 -5.04 15.17 27.46
CA TRP A 441 -5.23 16.62 27.51
C TRP A 441 -4.75 17.32 26.22
N THR A 442 -3.56 17.00 25.71
CA THR A 442 -3.05 17.61 24.47
C THR A 442 -3.93 17.26 23.29
N MET A 443 -4.40 16.01 23.22
CA MET A 443 -5.31 15.53 22.17
C MET A 443 -6.65 16.29 22.19
N HIS A 444 -7.24 16.48 23.37
CA HIS A 444 -8.51 17.20 23.53
C HIS A 444 -8.39 18.71 23.35
N PHE A 445 -7.29 19.31 23.85
CA PHE A 445 -7.10 20.76 23.81
C PHE A 445 -6.65 21.25 22.42
N GLN A 446 -5.67 20.58 21.81
CA GLN A 446 -5.14 20.97 20.50
C GLN A 446 -5.95 20.39 19.33
N GLY A 447 -6.63 19.26 19.56
CA GLY A 447 -7.42 18.56 18.55
C GLY A 447 -6.60 17.69 17.59
N PRO A 448 -7.29 16.96 16.70
CA PRO A 448 -6.69 15.91 15.87
C PRO A 448 -5.69 16.43 14.82
N GLU A 449 -5.85 17.66 14.31
CA GLU A 449 -4.93 18.21 13.31
C GLU A 449 -3.55 18.51 13.90
N PHE A 450 -3.49 18.91 15.17
CA PHE A 450 -2.22 19.06 15.86
C PHE A 450 -1.49 17.71 15.96
N ILE A 451 -2.22 16.63 16.27
CA ILE A 451 -1.65 15.27 16.33
C ILE A 451 -1.06 14.87 14.96
N ARG A 452 -1.78 15.13 13.86
CA ARG A 452 -1.28 14.87 12.51
C ARG A 452 -0.04 15.70 12.18
N TYR A 453 0.00 16.97 12.60
CA TYR A 453 1.19 17.80 12.50
C TYR A 453 2.38 17.18 13.25
N VAL A 454 2.19 16.75 14.50
CA VAL A 454 3.27 16.15 15.31
C VAL A 454 3.82 14.90 14.64
N VAL A 455 2.94 14.00 14.18
CA VAL A 455 3.34 12.76 13.50
C VAL A 455 4.08 13.05 12.21
N SER A 456 3.54 13.94 11.37
CA SER A 456 4.20 14.34 10.13
C SER A 456 5.57 14.97 10.37
N ALA A 457 5.73 15.78 11.42
CA ALA A 457 7.01 16.41 11.76
C ALA A 457 8.00 15.37 12.31
N ALA A 458 7.55 14.45 13.16
CA ALA A 458 8.36 13.39 13.74
C ALA A 458 8.91 12.44 12.67
N HIS A 459 8.04 11.96 11.77
CA HIS A 459 8.41 11.01 10.72
C HIS A 459 9.24 11.63 9.59
N ALA A 460 9.24 12.96 9.46
CA ALA A 460 10.11 13.69 8.54
C ALA A 460 11.52 13.95 9.09
N ALA A 461 11.75 13.69 10.39
CA ALA A 461 13.05 13.86 11.00
C ALA A 461 14.10 12.93 10.39
N THR A 462 15.35 13.38 10.36
CA THR A 462 16.47 12.57 9.88
C THR A 462 16.90 11.49 10.86
N ALA A 463 16.51 11.60 12.13
CA ALA A 463 16.65 10.57 13.16
C ALA A 463 15.31 9.86 13.42
N PRO A 464 15.30 8.62 13.93
CA PRO A 464 14.05 7.90 14.22
C PRO A 464 13.28 8.58 15.37
N VAL A 465 12.14 9.19 15.07
CA VAL A 465 11.26 9.81 16.08
C VAL A 465 9.84 9.24 15.96
N ALA A 466 9.41 8.51 17.00
CA ALA A 466 8.05 7.98 17.09
C ALA A 466 7.12 8.91 17.89
N VAL A 467 5.81 8.73 17.76
CA VAL A 467 4.79 9.47 18.53
C VAL A 467 3.94 8.52 19.36
N HIS A 468 3.86 8.82 20.67
CA HIS A 468 3.17 8.02 21.66
C HIS A 468 2.07 8.82 22.37
N LEU A 469 0.90 8.21 22.59
CA LEU A 469 -0.12 8.74 23.51
C LEU A 469 -0.05 8.02 24.85
N ASP A 470 0.29 8.74 25.91
CA ASP A 470 0.50 8.21 27.25
C ASP A 470 -0.78 8.32 28.10
N HIS A 471 -1.03 7.36 29.01
CA HIS A 471 -2.20 7.30 29.91
C HIS A 471 -3.59 7.48 29.26
N CYS A 472 -3.97 6.57 28.35
CA CYS A 472 -5.36 6.45 27.94
C CYS A 472 -6.19 5.78 29.06
N ILE A 473 -6.69 6.59 29.99
CA ILE A 473 -7.50 6.13 31.14
C ILE A 473 -8.95 5.85 30.70
N LYS A 474 -9.51 6.69 29.82
CA LYS A 474 -10.89 6.53 29.34
C LYS A 474 -10.91 5.71 28.06
N ALA A 475 -11.88 4.81 27.93
CA ALA A 475 -12.10 4.06 26.70
C ALA A 475 -12.30 4.98 25.48
N GLU A 476 -12.98 6.11 25.64
CA GLU A 476 -13.16 7.12 24.58
C GLU A 476 -11.84 7.70 24.06
N ASP A 477 -10.84 7.87 24.93
CA ASP A 477 -9.52 8.36 24.53
C ASP A 477 -8.79 7.31 23.68
N VAL A 478 -8.94 6.03 24.03
CA VAL A 478 -8.41 4.92 23.22
C VAL A 478 -9.10 4.88 21.86
N GLU A 479 -10.44 4.99 21.80
CA GLU A 479 -11.19 5.01 20.55
C GLU A 479 -10.72 6.14 19.63
N LEU A 480 -10.58 7.35 20.18
CA LEU A 480 -10.10 8.49 19.41
C LEU A 480 -8.65 8.28 18.94
N ALA A 481 -7.77 7.78 19.81
CA ALA A 481 -6.37 7.54 19.49
C ALA A 481 -6.20 6.52 18.35
N LEU A 482 -7.03 5.47 18.29
CA LEU A 482 -7.02 4.49 17.22
C LEU A 482 -7.48 5.07 15.86
N THR A 483 -8.10 6.25 15.83
CA THR A 483 -8.42 6.97 14.58
C THR A 483 -7.32 7.93 14.11
N LEU A 484 -6.27 8.11 14.93
CA LEU A 484 -5.19 9.07 14.71
C LEU A 484 -3.86 8.34 14.43
N PRO A 485 -2.91 8.99 13.74
CA PRO A 485 -1.72 8.30 13.23
C PRO A 485 -0.62 8.11 14.29
N PHE A 486 -0.95 7.65 15.49
CA PHE A 486 0.02 7.34 16.53
C PHE A 486 0.85 6.10 16.19
N ASP A 487 2.11 6.05 16.62
CA ASP A 487 2.93 4.84 16.52
C ASP A 487 2.66 3.88 17.69
N SER A 488 2.32 4.41 18.86
CA SER A 488 1.97 3.64 20.04
C SER A 488 1.04 4.38 21.00
N ILE A 489 0.31 3.63 21.82
CA ILE A 489 -0.54 4.19 22.88
C ILE A 489 -0.34 3.40 24.18
N MET A 490 -0.47 4.08 25.32
CA MET A 490 -0.53 3.46 26.64
C MET A 490 -1.97 3.31 27.07
N VAL A 491 -2.37 2.08 27.38
CA VAL A 491 -3.64 1.79 28.02
C VAL A 491 -3.44 1.76 29.53
N ASP A 492 -4.12 2.65 30.23
CA ASP A 492 -4.06 2.74 31.69
C ASP A 492 -5.40 2.29 32.29
N ALA A 493 -5.46 1.01 32.64
CA ALA A 493 -6.59 0.40 33.35
C ALA A 493 -6.21 0.04 34.80
N SER A 494 -5.27 0.78 35.40
CA SER A 494 -4.79 0.57 36.78
C SER A 494 -5.86 0.79 37.86
N THR A 495 -6.97 1.46 37.52
CA THR A 495 -8.13 1.65 38.40
C THR A 495 -9.07 0.46 38.44
N GLU A 496 -9.00 -0.43 37.45
CA GLU A 496 -9.84 -1.62 37.34
C GLU A 496 -9.29 -2.79 38.17
N ASP A 497 -10.11 -3.81 38.41
CA ASP A 497 -9.61 -5.10 38.90
C ASP A 497 -8.71 -5.78 37.85
N GLU A 498 -7.82 -6.67 38.29
CA GLU A 498 -6.80 -7.30 37.44
C GLU A 498 -7.40 -8.05 36.23
N GLU A 499 -8.52 -8.74 36.41
CA GLU A 499 -9.15 -9.51 35.33
C GLU A 499 -9.76 -8.57 34.28
N SER A 500 -10.39 -7.49 34.73
CA SER A 500 -10.94 -6.44 33.86
C SER A 500 -9.84 -5.68 33.11
N ASN A 501 -8.73 -5.34 33.77
CA ASN A 501 -7.57 -4.73 33.12
C ASN A 501 -7.01 -5.65 32.01
N ILE A 502 -6.80 -6.94 32.31
CA ILE A 502 -6.31 -7.91 31.31
C ILE A 502 -7.27 -8.00 30.12
N ARG A 503 -8.58 -8.11 30.36
CA ARG A 503 -9.59 -8.17 29.28
C ARG A 503 -9.57 -6.92 28.42
N PHE A 504 -9.52 -5.74 29.04
CA PHE A 504 -9.52 -4.46 28.34
C PHE A 504 -8.25 -4.29 27.50
N CYS A 505 -7.07 -4.45 28.11
CA CYS A 505 -5.79 -4.38 27.40
C CYS A 505 -5.72 -5.34 26.21
N LYS A 506 -6.15 -6.60 26.40
CA LYS A 506 -6.17 -7.59 25.33
C LYS A 506 -7.06 -7.17 24.15
N SER A 507 -8.27 -6.66 24.44
CA SER A 507 -9.18 -6.17 23.41
C SER A 507 -8.57 -5.04 22.59
N ILE A 508 -7.87 -4.11 23.25
CA ILE A 508 -7.21 -2.99 22.57
C ILE A 508 -6.00 -3.48 21.75
N VAL A 509 -5.18 -4.40 22.28
CA VAL A 509 -4.05 -4.99 21.54
C VAL A 509 -4.51 -5.65 20.24
N GLU A 510 -5.62 -6.41 20.27
CA GLU A 510 -6.17 -7.07 19.10
C GLU A 510 -6.61 -6.08 18.01
N ARG A 511 -7.19 -4.95 18.42
CA ARG A 511 -7.64 -3.88 17.50
C ARG A 511 -6.49 -3.03 16.98
N ALA A 512 -5.57 -2.64 17.85
CA ALA A 512 -4.41 -1.82 17.53
C ALA A 512 -3.44 -2.52 16.57
N ARG A 513 -3.36 -3.85 16.63
CA ARG A 513 -2.59 -4.67 15.69
C ARG A 513 -2.98 -4.41 14.23
N ALA A 514 -4.28 -4.31 13.94
CA ALA A 514 -4.77 -4.05 12.58
C ALA A 514 -4.35 -2.67 12.05
N LEU A 515 -3.98 -1.75 12.95
CA LEU A 515 -3.57 -0.38 12.65
C LEU A 515 -2.05 -0.19 12.75
N ASN A 516 -1.29 -1.26 12.98
CA ASN A 516 0.15 -1.21 13.22
C ASN A 516 0.53 -0.28 14.41
N ILE A 517 -0.31 -0.19 15.43
CA ILE A 517 -0.09 0.61 16.66
C ILE A 517 0.34 -0.34 17.79
N THR A 518 1.48 -0.05 18.43
CA THR A 518 1.93 -0.84 19.58
C THR A 518 1.35 -0.33 20.90
N ILE A 519 1.14 -1.26 21.83
CA ILE A 519 0.46 -1.00 23.11
C ILE A 519 1.44 -1.12 24.26
N GLU A 520 1.51 -0.06 25.07
CA GLU A 520 2.03 -0.06 26.42
C GLU A 520 0.88 -0.26 27.42
N ALA A 521 1.13 -0.92 28.54
CA ALA A 521 0.15 -1.01 29.63
C ALA A 521 0.79 -0.77 30.99
N GLU A 522 0.06 -0.07 31.86
CA GLU A 522 0.38 0.03 33.28
C GLU A 522 -0.06 -1.24 34.02
N MET A 523 0.84 -1.77 34.84
CA MET A 523 0.52 -2.87 35.73
C MET A 523 0.84 -2.50 37.18
N GLY A 524 -0.15 -2.72 38.06
CA GLY A 524 -0.17 -2.11 39.37
C GLY A 524 -0.86 -0.75 39.32
N ARG A 525 -0.51 0.13 40.23
CA ARG A 525 -0.97 1.52 40.24
C ARG A 525 0.16 2.42 40.72
N ILE A 526 0.49 3.42 39.92
CA ILE A 526 1.48 4.44 40.27
C ILE A 526 0.76 5.59 40.97
N GLU A 527 1.23 5.99 42.15
CA GLU A 527 0.61 7.09 42.90
C GLU A 527 0.95 8.45 42.31
N GLY A 528 0.16 9.46 42.66
CA GLY A 528 0.50 10.87 42.46
C GLY A 528 -0.30 11.56 41.35
N GLY A 529 0.24 12.68 40.88
CA GLY A 529 -0.43 13.55 39.92
C GLY A 529 0.57 14.19 38.96
N GLU A 530 0.22 14.21 37.68
CA GLU A 530 1.03 14.78 36.62
C GLU A 530 0.24 15.79 35.79
N ASP A 531 0.91 16.85 35.35
CA ASP A 531 0.30 17.90 34.55
C ASP A 531 -0.25 17.34 33.22
N GLY A 532 -1.55 17.47 32.99
CA GLY A 532 -2.26 16.89 31.85
C GLY A 532 -2.93 15.54 32.13
N LEU A 533 -2.81 14.99 33.35
CA LEU A 533 -3.53 13.81 33.83
C LEU A 533 -4.50 14.16 34.96
N PRO A 534 -5.62 13.43 35.11
CA PRO A 534 -6.50 13.58 36.27
C PRO A 534 -5.82 13.07 37.55
N ASN A 535 -6.04 13.75 38.68
CA ASN A 535 -5.56 13.27 39.99
C ASN A 535 -6.36 12.04 40.43
N VAL A 536 -5.67 10.93 40.70
CA VAL A 536 -6.27 9.70 41.22
C VAL A 536 -5.95 9.58 42.71
N ASN A 537 -6.95 9.80 43.57
CA ASN A 537 -6.79 9.67 45.03
C ASN A 537 -6.92 8.21 45.47
N MET A 538 -6.04 7.33 45.00
CA MET A 538 -6.00 5.93 45.43
C MET A 538 -4.56 5.53 45.80
N GLU A 539 -4.43 4.64 46.80
CA GLU A 539 -3.14 4.07 47.17
C GLU A 539 -2.54 3.26 46.01
N GLY A 540 -1.21 3.33 45.92
CA GLY A 540 -0.38 2.66 44.94
C GLY A 540 -0.37 1.17 45.16
N VAL A 541 -0.30 0.45 44.05
CA VAL A 541 -0.27 -1.00 44.05
C VAL A 541 0.99 -1.43 43.33
N MET A 542 1.94 -1.99 44.07
CA MET A 542 3.19 -2.47 43.48
C MET A 542 2.95 -3.72 42.62
N THR A 543 3.59 -3.76 41.46
CA THR A 543 3.62 -4.94 40.58
C THR A 543 4.36 -6.08 41.27
N LYS A 544 3.75 -7.26 41.34
CA LYS A 544 4.44 -8.46 41.80
C LYS A 544 5.19 -9.09 40.63
N PRO A 545 6.47 -9.49 40.81
CA PRO A 545 7.26 -10.09 39.73
C PRO A 545 6.60 -11.30 39.05
N GLU A 546 5.99 -12.19 39.84
CA GLU A 546 5.32 -13.40 39.38
C GLU A 546 4.09 -13.13 38.50
N ASP A 547 3.39 -12.02 38.74
CA ASP A 547 2.18 -11.65 38.00
C ASP A 547 2.54 -10.97 36.67
N ALA A 548 3.70 -10.31 36.59
CA ALA A 548 4.12 -9.51 35.43
C ALA A 548 4.26 -10.33 34.14
N GLU A 549 4.86 -11.52 34.23
CA GLU A 549 4.97 -12.44 33.09
C GLU A 549 3.59 -12.92 32.65
N ALA A 550 2.72 -13.25 33.61
CA ALA A 550 1.36 -13.70 33.32
C ALA A 550 0.53 -12.60 32.67
N PHE A 551 0.65 -11.36 33.13
CA PHE A 551 -0.05 -10.19 32.57
C PHE A 551 0.36 -9.94 31.12
N VAL A 552 1.66 -9.86 30.84
CA VAL A 552 2.18 -9.65 29.47
C VAL A 552 1.73 -10.77 28.53
N ARG A 553 1.82 -12.03 28.97
CA ARG A 553 1.39 -13.18 28.17
C ARG A 553 -0.11 -13.16 27.87
N GLN A 554 -0.94 -12.75 28.83
CA GLN A 554 -2.40 -12.76 28.68
C GLN A 554 -2.93 -11.58 27.85
N THR A 555 -2.29 -10.41 27.99
CA THR A 555 -2.70 -9.18 27.29
C THR A 555 -2.08 -9.08 25.90
N GLY A 556 -0.85 -9.57 25.71
CA GLY A 556 -0.08 -9.42 24.49
C GLY A 556 0.47 -7.99 24.29
N VAL A 557 0.60 -7.21 25.36
CA VAL A 557 1.17 -5.85 25.30
C VAL A 557 2.65 -5.88 24.90
N HIS A 558 3.08 -4.80 24.27
CA HIS A 558 4.41 -4.68 23.68
C HIS A 558 5.42 -4.08 24.64
N PHE A 559 4.93 -3.22 25.54
CA PHE A 559 5.72 -2.56 26.58
C PHE A 559 4.97 -2.64 27.91
N LEU A 560 5.71 -2.75 29.01
CA LEU A 560 5.13 -2.87 30.36
C LEU A 560 5.65 -1.73 31.24
N ALA A 561 4.73 -0.99 31.86
CA ALA A 561 5.03 0.02 32.87
C ALA A 561 4.71 -0.56 34.27
N PRO A 562 5.72 -1.08 35.01
CA PRO A 562 5.50 -1.59 36.36
C PRO A 562 5.51 -0.48 37.41
N SER A 563 4.72 -0.69 38.47
CA SER A 563 4.80 0.05 39.73
C SER A 563 5.74 -0.64 40.71
N PHE A 564 6.77 0.06 41.17
CA PHE A 564 7.76 -0.46 42.13
C PHE A 564 8.16 0.58 43.19
N GLY A 565 7.25 1.53 43.46
CA GLY A 565 7.49 2.68 44.33
C GLY A 565 7.84 3.98 43.59
N ASN A 566 7.79 3.95 42.26
CA ASN A 566 7.76 5.15 41.44
C ASN A 566 6.43 5.91 41.60
N ILE A 567 6.48 7.24 41.44
CA ILE A 567 5.38 8.17 41.73
C ILE A 567 5.30 9.22 40.62
N HIS A 568 4.09 9.53 40.13
CA HIS A 568 3.82 10.67 39.26
C HIS A 568 3.90 11.98 40.05
N GLY A 569 4.69 12.93 39.56
CA GLY A 569 4.96 14.17 40.27
C GLY A 569 6.11 14.03 41.26
N GLY A 570 6.13 14.86 42.31
CA GLY A 570 7.27 14.99 43.23
C GLY A 570 7.33 13.89 44.30
N TYR A 571 8.53 13.40 44.57
CA TYR A 571 8.78 12.41 45.63
C TYR A 571 8.72 13.01 47.05
N PRO A 572 8.31 12.21 48.06
CA PRO A 572 8.33 12.61 49.46
C PRO A 572 9.77 12.75 50.02
N ALA A 573 9.90 13.08 51.31
CA ALA A 573 11.20 13.16 51.97
C ALA A 573 11.96 11.83 51.80
N GLY A 574 13.24 11.91 51.39
CA GLY A 574 14.04 10.76 50.98
C GLY A 574 14.22 10.60 49.46
N GLY A 575 13.37 11.26 48.66
CA GLY A 575 13.46 11.24 47.20
C GLY A 575 13.10 9.89 46.57
N ALA A 576 13.37 9.76 45.27
CA ALA A 576 13.16 8.50 44.56
C ALA A 576 14.08 7.39 45.08
N GLU A 577 15.22 7.75 45.64
CA GLU A 577 16.22 6.85 46.20
C GLU A 577 15.69 6.00 47.37
N GLU A 578 14.83 6.57 48.21
CA GLU A 578 14.19 5.82 49.31
C GLU A 578 12.88 5.15 48.88
N ALA A 579 12.21 5.68 47.87
CA ALA A 579 10.92 5.16 47.41
C ALA A 579 11.04 3.92 46.50
N TRP A 580 12.08 3.84 45.66
CA TRP A 580 12.17 2.81 44.61
C TRP A 580 12.66 1.45 45.14
N ASP A 581 11.84 0.42 44.96
CA ASP A 581 12.21 -0.98 45.17
C ASP A 581 12.93 -1.54 43.93
N LEU A 582 14.21 -1.18 43.79
CA LEU A 582 15.06 -1.69 42.70
C LEU A 582 15.21 -3.22 42.69
N PRO A 583 15.30 -3.94 43.83
CA PRO A 583 15.26 -5.40 43.83
C PRO A 583 14.00 -5.97 43.14
N ARG A 584 12.83 -5.38 43.39
CA ARG A 584 11.58 -5.77 42.71
C ARG A 584 11.62 -5.46 41.22
N LEU A 585 12.05 -4.27 40.81
CA LEU A 585 12.20 -3.95 39.38
C LEU A 585 13.17 -4.92 38.69
N GLY A 586 14.28 -5.25 39.33
CA GLY A 586 15.24 -6.23 38.83
C GLY A 586 14.66 -7.65 38.73
N ALA A 587 13.77 -8.04 39.64
CA ALA A 587 13.06 -9.31 39.57
C ALA A 587 12.06 -9.35 38.40
N ILE A 588 11.28 -8.28 38.19
CA ILE A 588 10.37 -8.12 37.04
C ILE A 588 11.17 -8.17 35.73
N GLY A 589 12.27 -7.41 35.66
CA GLY A 589 13.14 -7.34 34.48
C GLY A 589 13.70 -8.69 34.05
N LYS A 590 14.14 -9.52 35.00
CA LYS A 590 14.63 -10.88 34.71
C LYS A 590 13.57 -11.79 34.08
N LEU A 591 12.30 -11.57 34.41
CA LEU A 591 11.19 -12.39 33.91
C LEU A 591 10.66 -11.87 32.56
N VAL A 592 10.58 -10.56 32.38
CA VAL A 592 9.81 -9.94 31.28
C VAL A 592 10.69 -9.25 30.22
N ALA A 593 11.78 -8.60 30.63
CA ALA A 593 12.48 -7.63 29.77
C ALA A 593 13.16 -8.23 28.52
N CYS A 594 13.37 -9.55 28.49
CA CYS A 594 13.89 -10.25 27.32
C CYS A 594 12.93 -10.16 26.11
N GLN A 595 11.62 -10.15 26.36
CA GLN A 595 10.59 -10.15 25.32
C GLN A 595 9.84 -8.81 25.25
N THR A 596 9.60 -8.17 26.40
CA THR A 596 8.76 -6.97 26.52
C THR A 596 9.56 -5.90 27.26
N PRO A 597 10.04 -4.85 26.56
CA PRO A 597 10.79 -3.78 27.19
C PRO A 597 10.02 -3.10 28.33
N LEU A 598 10.71 -2.82 29.45
CA LEU A 598 10.11 -2.10 30.57
C LEU A 598 10.12 -0.59 30.33
N VAL A 599 9.07 0.07 30.81
CA VAL A 599 8.87 1.53 30.73
C VAL A 599 8.93 2.13 32.12
N LEU A 600 9.72 3.19 32.27
CA LEU A 600 9.83 3.93 33.52
C LEU A 600 8.98 5.19 33.50
N HIS A 601 8.06 5.26 34.46
CA HIS A 601 7.25 6.42 34.80
C HIS A 601 7.68 7.02 36.14
N GLY A 602 7.27 8.26 36.43
CA GLY A 602 7.56 8.92 37.70
C GLY A 602 9.01 9.41 37.83
N THR A 603 9.46 10.26 36.92
CA THR A 603 10.89 10.55 36.71
C THR A 603 11.37 11.89 37.28
N HIS A 604 10.63 12.49 38.22
CA HIS A 604 10.93 13.84 38.70
C HIS A 604 10.75 14.07 40.22
N PRO A 605 11.75 14.58 40.95
CA PRO A 605 13.17 14.59 40.61
C PRO A 605 13.76 13.18 40.80
N VAL A 606 14.61 12.77 39.85
CA VAL A 606 15.33 11.49 39.89
C VAL A 606 16.79 11.74 39.52
N SER A 607 17.72 11.13 40.25
CA SER A 607 19.15 11.26 39.98
C SER A 607 19.58 10.48 38.72
N HIS A 608 20.63 10.96 38.04
CA HIS A 608 21.18 10.27 36.86
C HIS A 608 21.63 8.83 37.17
N GLU A 609 22.15 8.59 38.38
CA GLU A 609 22.56 7.25 38.82
C GLU A 609 21.36 6.31 38.91
N LEU A 610 20.22 6.80 39.37
CA LEU A 610 19.03 5.98 39.53
C LEU A 610 18.42 5.60 38.17
N PHE A 611 18.47 6.48 37.17
CA PHE A 611 18.16 6.12 35.78
C PHE A 611 19.03 4.97 35.28
N GLN A 612 20.36 5.02 35.51
CA GLN A 612 21.25 3.91 35.11
C GLN A 612 20.88 2.59 35.78
N LYS A 613 20.54 2.64 37.07
CA LYS A 613 20.11 1.45 37.82
C LYS A 613 18.86 0.83 37.21
N THR A 614 17.88 1.64 36.79
CA THR A 614 16.68 1.10 36.10
C THR A 614 16.98 0.53 34.72
N ILE A 615 17.91 1.12 33.97
CA ILE A 615 18.35 0.58 32.66
C ILE A 615 19.01 -0.79 32.85
N ALA A 616 19.81 -0.96 33.91
CA ALA A 616 20.39 -2.25 34.28
C ALA A 616 19.32 -3.29 34.66
N CYS A 617 18.15 -2.85 35.13
CA CYS A 617 17.00 -3.71 35.42
C CYS A 617 16.12 -4.02 34.19
N GLY A 618 16.45 -3.53 32.99
CA GLY A 618 15.70 -3.83 31.76
C GLY A 618 14.76 -2.73 31.26
N VAL A 619 14.80 -1.54 31.86
CA VAL A 619 14.07 -0.37 31.32
C VAL A 619 14.68 0.10 30.00
N ARG A 620 13.82 0.31 29.00
CA ARG A 620 14.21 0.78 27.65
C ARG A 620 13.45 2.02 27.17
N LYS A 621 12.31 2.33 27.76
CA LYS A 621 11.58 3.61 27.55
C LYS A 621 11.56 4.36 28.89
N ILE A 622 11.88 5.64 28.88
CA ILE A 622 11.82 6.50 30.08
C ILE A 622 10.95 7.71 29.78
N ASN A 623 9.82 7.82 30.46
CA ASN A 623 8.87 8.92 30.29
C ASN A 623 9.37 10.14 31.06
N LEU A 624 9.56 11.25 30.34
CA LEU A 624 10.17 12.48 30.85
C LEU A 624 9.24 13.66 30.58
N ASN A 625 8.89 14.36 31.66
CA ASN A 625 8.10 15.58 31.62
C ASN A 625 8.89 16.75 32.22
N ARG A 626 8.63 17.07 33.49
CA ARG A 626 9.25 18.19 34.21
C ARG A 626 10.78 18.18 34.19
N THR A 627 11.40 17.01 34.23
CA THR A 627 12.86 16.83 34.19
C THR A 627 13.54 17.49 32.98
N VAL A 628 12.86 17.56 31.83
CA VAL A 628 13.35 18.27 30.64
C VAL A 628 12.67 19.61 30.39
N ARG A 629 11.46 19.81 30.93
CA ARG A 629 10.62 20.99 30.68
C ARG A 629 10.89 22.15 31.64
N ASP A 630 11.30 21.91 32.89
CA ASP A 630 11.40 22.95 33.93
C ASP A 630 12.42 24.06 33.60
N GLU A 631 13.50 23.76 32.85
CA GLU A 631 14.44 24.78 32.34
C GLU A 631 13.80 25.69 31.29
N TYR A 632 13.05 25.11 30.35
CA TYR A 632 12.28 25.86 29.35
C TYR A 632 11.21 26.73 30.01
N THR A 633 10.44 26.17 30.95
CA THR A 633 9.38 26.91 31.65
C THR A 633 9.95 28.10 32.43
N ARG A 634 11.08 27.92 33.14
CA ARG A 634 11.78 29.02 33.82
C ARG A 634 12.28 30.07 32.82
N PHE A 635 12.89 29.65 31.71
CA PHE A 635 13.32 30.57 30.67
C PHE A 635 12.16 31.41 30.14
N VAL A 636 11.02 30.79 29.83
CA VAL A 636 9.82 31.51 29.36
C VAL A 636 9.32 32.45 30.44
N ALA A 637 9.18 32.00 31.69
CA ALA A 637 8.72 32.85 32.79
C ALA A 637 9.62 34.08 33.03
N ASP A 638 10.94 33.89 32.96
CA ASP A 638 11.92 34.95 33.21
C ASP A 638 11.99 35.97 32.05
N ASN A 639 11.60 35.58 30.84
CA ASN A 639 11.79 36.37 29.62
C ASN A 639 10.49 36.79 28.91
N ALA A 640 9.34 36.24 29.32
CA ALA A 640 8.04 36.66 28.81
C ALA A 640 7.83 38.15 29.09
N GLY A 641 7.53 38.92 28.03
CA GLY A 641 7.41 40.38 28.08
C GLY A 641 8.74 41.15 28.04
N LYS A 642 9.89 40.47 28.03
CA LYS A 642 11.22 41.09 27.83
C LYS A 642 11.79 40.83 26.44
N LEU A 643 11.51 39.65 25.87
CA LEU A 643 11.92 39.27 24.51
C LEU A 643 10.74 39.34 23.55
N GLU A 644 11.04 39.67 22.29
CA GLU A 644 10.10 39.49 21.18
C GLU A 644 9.71 38.01 21.05
N LEU A 645 8.46 37.75 20.66
CA LEU A 645 7.88 36.39 20.65
C LEU A 645 8.73 35.39 19.84
N THR A 646 9.19 35.78 18.65
CA THR A 646 9.99 34.90 17.79
C THR A 646 11.35 34.57 18.42
N VAL A 647 11.96 35.53 19.13
CA VAL A 647 13.22 35.32 19.86
C VAL A 647 12.99 34.43 21.07
N LEU A 648 11.91 34.67 21.82
CA LEU A 648 11.51 33.86 22.96
C LEU A 648 11.32 32.39 22.56
N GLN A 649 10.63 32.14 21.44
CA GLN A 649 10.41 30.79 20.92
C GLN A 649 11.73 30.13 20.48
N VAL A 650 12.55 30.82 19.69
CA VAL A 650 13.81 30.26 19.17
C VAL A 650 14.78 29.92 20.31
N GLU A 651 14.99 30.84 21.25
CA GLU A 651 15.88 30.61 22.39
C GLU A 651 15.28 29.61 23.39
N GLY A 652 13.97 29.64 23.61
CA GLY A 652 13.27 28.66 24.44
C GLY A 652 13.45 27.24 23.91
N VAL A 653 13.25 27.02 22.60
CA VAL A 653 13.49 25.72 21.96
C VAL A 653 14.94 25.28 22.15
N LYS A 654 15.93 26.19 22.06
CA LYS A 654 17.34 25.84 22.31
C LYS A 654 17.58 25.38 23.76
N VAL A 655 16.97 26.05 24.74
CA VAL A 655 17.05 25.66 26.16
C VAL A 655 16.45 24.26 26.33
N TYR A 656 15.25 24.04 25.80
CA TYR A 656 14.56 22.75 25.91
C TYR A 656 15.34 21.62 25.21
N THR A 657 15.86 21.89 24.01
CA THR A 657 16.71 20.96 23.25
C THR A 657 17.89 20.50 24.11
N LYS A 658 18.63 21.43 24.74
CA LYS A 658 19.78 21.08 25.61
C LYS A 658 19.40 20.20 26.80
N SER A 659 18.24 20.43 27.41
CA SER A 659 17.76 19.59 28.51
C SER A 659 17.47 18.16 28.03
N ILE A 660 16.93 18.00 26.82
CA ILE A 660 16.70 16.70 26.18
C ILE A 660 18.01 16.00 25.81
N GLU A 661 18.96 16.71 25.19
CA GLU A 661 20.28 16.17 24.83
C GLU A 661 21.04 15.63 26.04
N ARG A 662 20.97 16.36 27.17
CA ARG A 662 21.54 15.91 28.44
C ARG A 662 20.95 14.57 28.87
N MET A 663 19.63 14.41 28.77
CA MET A 663 18.97 13.16 29.13
C MET A 663 19.27 12.03 28.13
N MET A 664 19.42 12.30 26.83
CA MET A 664 19.90 11.30 25.85
C MET A 664 21.29 10.76 26.21
N GLY A 665 22.18 11.63 26.70
CA GLY A 665 23.47 11.24 27.24
C GLY A 665 23.35 10.35 28.48
N VAL A 666 22.48 10.71 29.42
CA VAL A 666 22.19 9.88 30.61
C VAL A 666 21.61 8.52 30.20
N MET A 667 20.69 8.45 29.24
CA MET A 667 20.08 7.17 28.86
C MET A 667 20.98 6.30 27.96
N GLY A 668 22.13 6.82 27.52
CA GLY A 668 23.06 6.11 26.63
C GLY A 668 22.58 6.01 25.19
N SER A 669 21.60 6.82 24.80
CA SER A 669 20.97 6.79 23.47
C SER A 669 21.68 7.65 22.43
N ALA A 670 22.51 8.60 22.86
CA ALA A 670 23.25 9.48 21.95
C ALA A 670 24.25 8.68 21.08
N GLY A 671 24.28 8.95 19.77
CA GLY A 671 25.17 8.33 18.80
C GLY A 671 24.83 6.87 18.45
N ARG A 672 23.58 6.45 18.69
CA ARG A 672 23.12 5.07 18.46
C ARG A 672 22.46 4.85 17.09
N TYR A 673 22.22 5.90 16.31
CA TYR A 673 21.58 5.86 14.99
C TYR A 673 22.33 6.64 13.92
#